data_AF-A0A7S1FHU5-F1
#
_entry.id   AF-A0A7S1FHU5-F1
#
_cell.length_a   1.000
_cell.length_b   1.000
_cell.length_c   1.000
_cell.angle_alpha   90.00
_cell.angle_beta   90.00
_cell.angle_gamma   90.00
#
_symmetry.space_group_name_H-M   'P 1'
#
loop_
_entity.id
_entity.type
_entity.pdbx_description
1 polymer ?
#
loop_
_entity_poly.entity_id
_entity_poly.type
_entity_poly.pdbx_seq_one_letter_code
_entity_poly.pdbx_strand_id
1 'polypeptide(L)'
;KEWEQRFVSQKLVSDAEAVLTELVADGEAAAKAAGMLTADDKSEFLKSLHLRTLAHVLEKHMEQKGAKVEDIFGVMTKQGAASKADFVAFCNTLPEFTGNIQATFTEEQAGAMYTLLVGTESSLTLLKLSDLFKDHKICSVRTTLFDKVDEGSDIGTIEVGEGIKVLQTKEKGSNLVVRCILARDGAQVWAVLRSPDGENFRDVSSTVGRMESIEAFITGAHQRCVEAATYADQKTATVAREKQGPLAEARQPLMTIRQKIGVEQFKLEQVKSSVAAARGAVFALRSNEVQRLQEARCRAFGEKVIKDSTERVGKAEELAAKTIDEAKALTPESIKDASISKLDGISTESDQALQLLAEARRVIQCALGAEEFEGPSKSLLIETRVALSKLSSQVAATERKCKAATESVRRVVRDATDAARKALRAAARRSGKTSDELFTEMAAGKNEATQAQFRAFVKALKDASLTDERVSLVYRLFGAHGLKRPGFASALQEFCTCQKTVSITDKLETSASSTLRRLELGELFEVLEGPTEDGTKMERVRGRALRDGALGWVSVRGNQGTSYLRPAEKPFLWCAERVDLTDRLGKNDVVRSIACGEVLELLEGPSEKSGEPEILLHGKANNDGAKGWFVQRAADGTLCASPSKRFYVCQSIIAMTDNFDIGACKVTRKVEKGEILEALD
;
A
#
# COMPACT_ATOMS: atom_id res chain seq x y z
N LYS A 1 -21.99 -0.98 83.22
CA LYS A 1 -20.70 -1.69 83.07
C LYS A 1 -20.86 -3.18 82.74
N GLU A 2 -21.31 -4.06 83.63
CA GLU A 2 -21.38 -5.52 83.33
C GLU A 2 -22.43 -5.87 82.25
N TRP A 3 -23.61 -5.24 82.29
CA TRP A 3 -24.65 -5.41 81.26
C TRP A 3 -24.22 -4.91 79.88
N GLU A 4 -23.54 -3.76 79.82
CA GLU A 4 -22.98 -3.22 78.56
C GLU A 4 -21.89 -4.13 78.01
N GLN A 5 -21.03 -4.69 78.87
CA GLN A 5 -20.02 -5.67 78.46
C GLN A 5 -20.64 -6.96 77.93
N ARG A 6 -21.74 -7.45 78.54
CA ARG A 6 -22.51 -8.58 78.00
C ARG A 6 -23.10 -8.27 76.63
N PHE A 7 -23.74 -7.12 76.47
CA PHE A 7 -24.34 -6.71 75.21
C PHE A 7 -23.29 -6.60 74.09
N VAL A 8 -22.15 -5.95 74.36
CA VAL A 8 -21.06 -5.81 73.38
C VAL A 8 -20.43 -7.17 73.06
N SER A 9 -20.22 -8.03 74.05
CA SER A 9 -19.71 -9.40 73.87
C SER A 9 -20.61 -10.23 72.95
N GLN A 10 -21.92 -10.27 73.25
CA GLN A 10 -22.91 -10.98 72.44
C GLN A 10 -23.01 -10.42 71.02
N LYS A 11 -23.03 -9.09 70.88
CA LYS A 11 -23.07 -8.43 69.57
C LYS A 11 -21.84 -8.73 68.73
N LEU A 12 -20.64 -8.67 69.31
CA LEU A 12 -19.39 -8.98 68.60
C LEU A 12 -19.36 -10.41 68.06
N VAL A 13 -19.82 -11.38 68.86
CA VAL A 13 -19.88 -12.78 68.44
C VAL A 13 -20.95 -12.96 67.36
N SER A 14 -22.15 -12.41 67.57
CA SER A 14 -23.25 -12.48 66.59
C SER A 14 -22.88 -11.85 65.24
N ASP A 15 -22.23 -10.67 65.25
CA ASP A 15 -21.80 -10.00 64.03
C ASP A 15 -20.73 -10.84 63.31
N ALA A 16 -19.80 -11.46 64.05
CA ALA A 16 -18.76 -12.32 63.48
C ALA A 16 -19.33 -13.65 62.93
N GLU A 17 -20.37 -14.21 63.57
CA GLU A 17 -21.09 -15.38 63.07
C GLU A 17 -21.84 -15.07 61.77
N ALA A 18 -22.51 -13.92 61.70
CA ALA A 18 -23.19 -13.47 60.49
C ALA A 18 -22.21 -13.33 59.31
N VAL A 19 -21.05 -12.69 59.54
CA VAL A 19 -19.98 -12.58 58.53
C VAL A 19 -19.48 -13.96 58.11
N LEU A 20 -19.28 -14.90 59.03
CA LEU A 20 -18.86 -16.25 58.67
C LEU A 20 -19.91 -16.96 57.79
N THR A 21 -21.20 -16.81 58.09
CA THR A 21 -22.27 -17.38 57.26
C THR A 21 -22.25 -16.81 55.84
N GLU A 22 -22.06 -15.50 55.68
CA GLU A 22 -21.93 -14.86 54.37
C GLU A 22 -20.69 -15.37 53.61
N LEU A 23 -19.54 -15.48 54.27
CA LEU A 23 -18.30 -15.98 53.66
C LEU A 23 -18.39 -17.43 53.20
N VAL A 24 -19.12 -18.29 53.95
CA VAL A 24 -19.37 -19.68 53.54
C VAL A 24 -20.22 -19.71 52.28
N ALA A 25 -21.29 -18.90 52.22
CA ALA A 25 -22.14 -18.80 51.03
C ALA A 25 -21.37 -18.25 49.81
N ASP A 26 -20.51 -17.25 50.03
CA ASP A 26 -19.60 -16.72 49.02
C ASP A 26 -18.62 -17.79 48.51
N GLY A 27 -18.07 -18.60 49.42
CA GLY A 27 -17.19 -19.71 49.10
C GLY A 27 -17.86 -20.77 48.22
N GLU A 28 -19.11 -21.12 48.52
CA GLU A 28 -19.92 -22.04 47.71
C GLU A 28 -20.24 -21.46 46.32
N ALA A 29 -20.63 -20.18 46.26
CA ALA A 29 -20.87 -19.49 45.00
C ALA A 29 -19.60 -19.41 44.13
N ALA A 30 -18.46 -19.12 44.74
CA ALA A 30 -17.15 -19.07 44.08
C ALA A 30 -16.73 -20.44 43.56
N ALA A 31 -16.92 -21.50 44.35
CA ALA A 31 -16.65 -22.88 43.92
C ALA A 31 -17.56 -23.31 42.77
N LYS A 32 -18.84 -22.92 42.77
CA LYS A 32 -19.78 -23.17 41.67
C LYS A 32 -19.36 -22.45 40.38
N ALA A 33 -18.97 -21.18 40.48
CA ALA A 33 -18.47 -20.41 39.33
C ALA A 33 -17.17 -21.02 38.78
N ALA A 34 -16.25 -21.43 39.67
CA ALA A 34 -15.02 -22.11 39.31
C ALA A 34 -15.26 -23.43 38.57
N GLY A 35 -16.25 -24.22 39.03
CA GLY A 35 -16.62 -25.51 38.44
C GLY A 35 -16.92 -25.45 36.94
N MET A 36 -17.43 -24.31 36.45
CA MET A 36 -17.66 -24.10 35.03
C MET A 36 -16.34 -24.07 34.25
N LEU A 37 -15.34 -23.34 34.76
CA LEU A 37 -14.04 -23.21 34.10
C LEU A 37 -13.13 -24.42 34.31
N THR A 38 -13.27 -25.16 35.41
CA THR A 38 -12.41 -26.32 35.72
C THR A 38 -12.88 -27.62 35.07
N ALA A 39 -14.12 -27.70 34.60
CA ALA A 39 -14.66 -28.86 33.86
C ALA A 39 -13.80 -29.24 32.63
N ASP A 40 -13.76 -30.53 32.27
CA ASP A 40 -12.90 -31.02 31.18
C ASP A 40 -13.23 -30.39 29.82
N ASP A 41 -14.51 -30.15 29.53
CA ASP A 41 -14.92 -29.49 28.30
C ASP A 41 -14.67 -27.97 28.37
N LYS A 42 -13.71 -27.51 27.58
CA LYS A 42 -13.37 -26.08 27.43
C LYS A 42 -14.04 -25.41 26.23
N SER A 43 -14.90 -26.11 25.48
CA SER A 43 -15.41 -25.67 24.19
C SER A 43 -16.16 -24.34 24.26
N GLU A 44 -16.97 -24.12 25.30
CA GLU A 44 -17.71 -22.87 25.50
C GLU A 44 -16.77 -21.67 25.73
N PHE A 45 -15.72 -21.87 26.54
CA PHE A 45 -14.72 -20.85 26.81
C PHE A 45 -13.87 -20.53 25.58
N LEU A 46 -13.48 -21.54 24.81
CA LEU A 46 -12.76 -21.35 23.55
C LEU A 46 -13.61 -20.58 22.54
N LYS A 47 -14.90 -20.91 22.38
CA LYS A 47 -15.81 -20.17 21.49
C LYS A 47 -15.97 -18.71 21.91
N SER A 48 -16.14 -18.43 23.21
CA SER A 48 -16.19 -17.06 23.74
C SER A 48 -14.87 -16.31 23.52
N LEU A 49 -13.73 -16.99 23.69
CA LEU A 49 -12.40 -16.42 23.48
C LEU A 49 -12.17 -16.09 22.00
N HIS A 50 -12.64 -16.93 21.07
CA HIS A 50 -12.58 -16.64 19.62
C HIS A 50 -13.38 -15.38 19.27
N LEU A 51 -14.63 -15.27 19.72
CA LEU A 51 -15.47 -14.11 19.44
C LEU A 51 -14.88 -12.82 20.02
N ARG A 52 -14.27 -12.90 21.21
CA ARG A 52 -13.56 -11.77 21.81
C ARG A 52 -12.30 -11.38 21.04
N THR A 53 -11.54 -12.37 20.57
CA THR A 53 -10.37 -12.13 19.73
C THR A 53 -10.78 -11.42 18.44
N LEU A 54 -11.88 -11.86 17.82
CA LEU A 54 -12.47 -11.20 16.66
C LEU A 54 -12.83 -9.74 16.99
N ALA A 55 -13.59 -9.48 18.05
CA ALA A 55 -13.97 -8.13 18.44
C ALA A 55 -12.74 -7.24 18.65
N HIS A 56 -11.76 -7.70 19.44
CA HIS A 56 -10.54 -6.95 19.71
C HIS A 56 -9.74 -6.62 18.43
N VAL A 57 -9.62 -7.59 17.52
CA VAL A 57 -8.90 -7.40 16.25
C VAL A 57 -9.62 -6.37 15.37
N LEU A 58 -10.96 -6.44 15.30
CA LEU A 58 -11.77 -5.51 14.52
C LEU A 58 -11.73 -4.10 15.12
N GLU A 59 -11.81 -3.94 16.45
CA GLU A 59 -11.63 -2.64 17.13
C GLU A 59 -10.31 -2.00 16.76
N LYS A 60 -9.22 -2.74 16.94
CA LYS A 60 -7.88 -2.24 16.63
C LYS A 60 -7.74 -1.86 15.15
N HIS A 61 -8.37 -2.62 14.25
CA HIS A 61 -8.38 -2.29 12.83
C HIS A 61 -9.18 -1.00 12.56
N MET A 62 -10.35 -0.83 13.17
CA MET A 62 -11.15 0.40 13.09
C MET A 62 -10.36 1.62 13.57
N GLU A 63 -9.69 1.51 14.73
CA GLU A 63 -8.84 2.56 15.28
C GLU A 63 -7.68 2.93 14.34
N GLN A 64 -6.98 1.93 13.81
CA GLN A 64 -5.81 2.13 12.94
C GLN A 64 -6.17 2.71 11.58
N LYS A 65 -7.33 2.35 11.03
CA LYS A 65 -7.76 2.76 9.68
C LYS A 65 -8.77 3.90 9.68
N GLY A 66 -9.24 4.34 10.85
CA GLY A 66 -10.34 5.29 10.96
C GLY A 66 -11.65 4.75 10.39
N ALA A 67 -11.80 3.43 10.32
CA ALA A 67 -12.99 2.76 9.78
C ALA A 67 -14.08 2.65 10.87
N LYS A 68 -15.33 2.55 10.44
CA LYS A 68 -16.49 2.33 11.31
C LYS A 68 -16.98 0.89 11.20
N VAL A 69 -17.85 0.49 12.12
CA VAL A 69 -18.41 -0.88 12.14
C VAL A 69 -19.26 -1.16 10.89
N GLU A 70 -19.88 -0.13 10.32
CA GLU A 70 -20.61 -0.17 9.06
C GLU A 70 -19.70 -0.55 7.89
N ASP A 71 -18.45 -0.05 7.88
CA ASP A 71 -17.48 -0.33 6.83
C ASP A 71 -17.09 -1.82 6.88
N ILE A 72 -16.85 -2.36 8.08
CA ILE A 72 -16.56 -3.78 8.28
C ILE A 72 -17.75 -4.64 7.86
N PHE A 73 -18.96 -4.26 8.28
CA PHE A 73 -20.17 -5.00 7.92
C PHE A 73 -20.40 -5.00 6.39
N GLY A 74 -20.08 -3.89 5.72
CA GLY A 74 -20.14 -3.77 4.26
C GLY A 74 -19.17 -4.69 3.51
N VAL A 75 -18.07 -5.11 4.15
CA VAL A 75 -17.17 -6.14 3.60
C VAL A 75 -17.82 -7.52 3.65
N MET A 76 -18.59 -7.81 4.70
CA MET A 76 -19.28 -9.11 4.85
C MET A 76 -20.47 -9.23 3.89
N THR A 77 -21.26 -8.16 3.72
CA THR A 77 -22.51 -8.22 2.96
C THR A 77 -22.92 -6.86 2.40
N LYS A 78 -23.59 -6.87 1.25
CA LYS A 78 -24.29 -5.71 0.67
C LYS A 78 -25.81 -5.76 0.85
N GLN A 79 -26.34 -6.84 1.44
CA GLN A 79 -27.77 -7.13 1.50
C GLN A 79 -28.42 -6.74 2.84
N GLY A 80 -27.72 -5.96 3.69
CA GLY A 80 -28.22 -5.52 5.01
C GLY A 80 -28.19 -6.59 6.11
N ALA A 81 -28.07 -7.86 5.75
CA ALA A 81 -27.85 -8.99 6.65
C ALA A 81 -26.79 -9.94 6.06
N ALA A 82 -25.94 -10.51 6.93
CA ALA A 82 -24.91 -11.48 6.55
C ALA A 82 -25.34 -12.89 6.96
N SER A 83 -25.23 -13.84 6.04
CA SER A 83 -25.44 -15.25 6.31
C SER A 83 -24.24 -15.87 7.04
N LYS A 84 -24.40 -17.11 7.52
CA LYS A 84 -23.28 -17.87 8.10
C LYS A 84 -22.14 -18.04 7.09
N ALA A 85 -22.45 -18.27 5.82
CA ALA A 85 -21.45 -18.43 4.77
C ALA A 85 -20.67 -17.13 4.53
N ASP A 86 -21.36 -15.99 4.51
CA ASP A 86 -20.73 -14.67 4.34
C ASP A 86 -19.77 -14.36 5.48
N PHE A 87 -20.19 -14.62 6.72
CA PHE A 87 -19.36 -14.41 7.90
C PHE A 87 -18.13 -15.33 7.94
N VAL A 88 -18.29 -16.62 7.60
CA VAL A 88 -17.17 -17.56 7.52
C VAL A 88 -16.18 -17.14 6.43
N ALA A 89 -16.67 -16.73 5.26
CA ALA A 89 -15.83 -16.21 4.19
C ALA A 89 -15.06 -14.95 4.61
N PHE A 90 -15.70 -14.02 5.33
CA PHE A 90 -15.04 -12.87 5.91
C PHE A 90 -13.94 -13.28 6.89
N CYS A 91 -14.22 -14.18 7.84
CA CYS A 91 -13.24 -14.68 8.80
C CYS A 91 -12.02 -15.34 8.13
N ASN A 92 -12.19 -16.01 6.99
CA ASN A 92 -11.09 -16.61 6.23
C ASN A 92 -10.13 -15.57 5.65
N THR A 93 -10.61 -14.35 5.35
CA THR A 93 -9.80 -13.23 4.83
C THR A 93 -9.29 -12.30 5.92
N LEU A 94 -9.71 -12.54 7.16
CA LEU A 94 -9.52 -11.62 8.27
C LEU A 94 -8.04 -11.37 8.63
N PRO A 95 -7.16 -12.39 8.67
CA PRO A 95 -5.74 -12.17 8.96
C PRO A 95 -5.08 -11.16 8.00
N GLU A 96 -5.41 -11.22 6.72
CA GLU A 96 -4.94 -10.29 5.68
C GLU A 96 -5.63 -8.94 5.80
N PHE A 97 -6.94 -8.95 6.01
CA PHE A 97 -7.74 -7.74 6.16
C PHE A 97 -7.24 -6.88 7.32
N THR A 98 -6.86 -7.49 8.45
CA THR A 98 -6.44 -6.78 9.65
C THR A 98 -4.93 -6.79 9.90
N GLY A 99 -4.15 -7.56 9.13
CA GLY A 99 -2.72 -7.78 9.40
C GLY A 99 -2.45 -8.47 10.74
N ASN A 100 -3.39 -9.27 11.26
CA ASN A 100 -3.31 -9.84 12.60
C ASN A 100 -3.53 -11.36 12.59
N ILE A 101 -2.46 -12.11 12.83
CA ILE A 101 -2.46 -13.58 12.83
C ILE A 101 -3.33 -14.21 13.92
N GLN A 102 -3.61 -13.49 15.02
CA GLN A 102 -4.48 -14.00 16.10
C GLN A 102 -5.94 -14.15 15.64
N ALA A 103 -6.28 -13.51 14.52
CA ALA A 103 -7.59 -13.56 13.87
C ALA A 103 -7.74 -14.76 12.91
N THR A 104 -6.93 -15.80 13.09
CA THR A 104 -7.02 -17.04 12.31
C THR A 104 -8.00 -18.00 12.99
N PHE A 105 -8.98 -18.48 12.22
CA PHE A 105 -10.05 -19.36 12.67
C PHE A 105 -10.30 -20.47 11.64
N THR A 106 -10.73 -21.65 12.10
CA THR A 106 -11.31 -22.66 11.20
C THR A 106 -12.74 -22.27 10.79
N GLU A 107 -13.27 -22.87 9.73
CA GLU A 107 -14.67 -22.68 9.33
C GLU A 107 -15.65 -23.09 10.44
N GLU A 108 -15.33 -24.14 11.18
CA GLU A 108 -16.10 -24.60 12.33
C GLU A 108 -16.09 -23.57 13.47
N GLN A 109 -14.93 -22.99 13.76
CA GLN A 109 -14.78 -21.93 14.77
C GLN A 109 -15.52 -20.65 14.36
N ALA A 110 -15.37 -20.21 13.11
CA ALA A 110 -16.10 -19.07 12.58
C ALA A 110 -17.61 -19.32 12.59
N GLY A 111 -18.05 -20.53 12.25
CA GLY A 111 -19.43 -20.95 12.35
C GLY A 111 -19.97 -20.92 13.79
N ALA A 112 -19.17 -21.32 14.78
CA ALA A 112 -19.54 -21.25 16.19
C ALA A 112 -19.61 -19.81 16.72
N MET A 113 -18.67 -18.95 16.29
CA MET A 113 -18.72 -17.50 16.58
C MET A 113 -19.98 -16.86 16.01
N TYR A 114 -20.33 -17.20 14.77
CA TYR A 114 -21.57 -16.73 14.14
C TYR A 114 -22.80 -17.11 14.96
N THR A 115 -22.91 -18.39 15.37
CA THR A 115 -24.03 -18.84 16.20
C THR A 115 -24.11 -18.08 17.53
N LEU A 116 -22.97 -17.80 18.17
CA LEU A 116 -22.94 -17.00 19.40
C LEU A 116 -23.37 -15.55 19.19
N LEU A 117 -22.94 -14.95 18.08
CA LEU A 117 -23.21 -13.55 17.77
C LEU A 117 -24.67 -13.31 17.36
N VAL A 118 -25.25 -14.23 16.58
CA VAL A 118 -26.63 -14.13 16.10
C VAL A 118 -27.63 -14.57 17.16
N GLY A 119 -27.29 -15.55 18.00
CA GLY A 119 -28.18 -16.09 19.02
C GLY A 119 -29.38 -16.81 18.40
N THR A 120 -30.60 -16.34 18.71
CA THR A 120 -31.86 -16.91 18.21
C THR A 120 -32.33 -16.30 16.88
N GLU A 121 -31.62 -15.31 16.36
CA GLU A 121 -31.97 -14.66 15.09
C GLU A 121 -31.56 -15.52 13.88
N SER A 122 -32.10 -15.21 12.70
CA SER A 122 -31.82 -15.98 11.48
C SER A 122 -30.55 -15.53 10.75
N SER A 123 -30.11 -14.30 10.97
CA SER A 123 -29.00 -13.69 10.23
C SER A 123 -28.24 -12.66 11.07
N LEU A 124 -27.00 -12.38 10.69
CA LEU A 124 -26.18 -11.36 11.34
C LEU A 124 -26.53 -9.97 10.80
N THR A 125 -27.03 -9.09 11.65
CA THR A 125 -27.34 -7.69 11.31
C THR A 125 -26.23 -6.74 11.78
N LEU A 126 -26.22 -5.51 11.24
CA LEU A 126 -25.31 -4.45 11.69
C LEU A 126 -25.44 -4.17 13.19
N LEU A 127 -26.67 -4.22 13.72
CA LEU A 127 -26.93 -4.03 15.15
C LEU A 127 -26.25 -5.13 15.98
N LYS A 128 -26.40 -6.40 15.59
CA LYS A 128 -25.72 -7.52 16.28
C LYS A 128 -24.21 -7.44 16.21
N LEU A 129 -23.65 -7.03 15.06
CA LEU A 129 -22.21 -6.81 14.97
C LEU A 129 -21.79 -5.64 15.87
N SER A 130 -22.58 -4.57 15.91
CA SER A 130 -22.33 -3.41 16.78
C SER A 130 -22.36 -3.77 18.27
N ASP A 131 -23.17 -4.73 18.68
CA ASP A 131 -23.24 -5.23 20.06
C ASP A 131 -21.91 -5.84 20.56
N LEU A 132 -20.99 -6.21 19.65
CA LEU A 132 -19.64 -6.64 20.04
C LEU A 132 -18.80 -5.51 20.64
N PHE A 133 -19.10 -4.28 20.26
CA PHE A 133 -18.30 -3.09 20.56
C PHE A 133 -18.99 -2.13 21.54
N LYS A 134 -20.24 -2.43 21.90
CA LYS A 134 -21.08 -1.58 22.75
C LYS A 134 -21.42 -2.29 24.05
N ASP A 135 -21.69 -1.51 25.09
CA ASP A 135 -22.36 -1.93 26.32
C ASP A 135 -21.61 -2.90 27.23
N HIS A 136 -20.28 -3.01 27.12
CA HIS A 136 -19.46 -3.75 28.07
C HIS A 136 -18.81 -2.81 29.07
N LYS A 137 -19.00 -3.09 30.35
CA LYS A 137 -18.37 -2.34 31.44
C LYS A 137 -17.67 -3.27 32.42
N ILE A 138 -16.62 -2.77 33.06
CA ILE A 138 -15.92 -3.47 34.14
C ILE A 138 -16.25 -2.84 35.48
N CYS A 139 -16.50 -3.66 36.49
CA CYS A 139 -16.68 -3.23 37.87
C CYS A 139 -15.38 -2.63 38.41
N SER A 140 -15.41 -1.36 38.81
CA SER A 140 -14.30 -0.65 39.45
C SER A 140 -14.46 -0.54 40.96
N VAL A 141 -15.68 -0.67 41.47
CA VAL A 141 -16.00 -0.61 42.89
C VAL A 141 -16.95 -1.76 43.21
N ARG A 142 -16.62 -2.59 44.21
CA ARG A 142 -17.48 -3.70 44.66
C ARG A 142 -18.90 -3.19 44.88
N THR A 143 -19.87 -3.85 44.26
CA THR A 143 -21.27 -3.38 44.24
C THR A 143 -22.21 -4.54 44.55
N THR A 144 -23.26 -4.26 45.33
CA THR A 144 -24.32 -5.22 45.66
C THR A 144 -25.27 -5.46 44.47
N LEU A 145 -25.73 -6.70 44.35
CA LEU A 145 -26.69 -7.17 43.36
C LEU A 145 -28.10 -7.21 43.92
N PHE A 146 -29.07 -6.87 43.08
CA PHE A 146 -30.50 -6.94 43.41
C PHE A 146 -31.29 -7.68 42.33
N ASP A 147 -32.33 -8.39 42.72
CA ASP A 147 -33.25 -9.05 41.80
C ASP A 147 -34.19 -8.06 41.10
N LYS A 148 -34.55 -6.96 41.78
CA LYS A 148 -35.44 -5.90 41.29
C LYS A 148 -34.97 -4.52 41.76
N VAL A 149 -35.41 -3.48 41.04
CA VAL A 149 -35.04 -2.09 41.33
C VAL A 149 -35.66 -1.61 42.64
N ASP A 150 -36.96 -1.82 42.84
CA ASP A 150 -37.71 -1.33 43.99
C ASP A 150 -38.12 -2.54 44.85
N GLU A 151 -37.81 -2.52 46.16
CA GLU A 151 -38.06 -3.63 47.11
C GLU A 151 -37.32 -4.96 46.80
N GLY A 152 -36.22 -4.90 46.03
CA GLY A 152 -35.40 -6.07 45.73
C GLY A 152 -34.56 -6.58 46.92
N SER A 153 -34.38 -7.89 46.99
CA SER A 153 -33.48 -8.54 47.95
C SER A 153 -32.03 -8.48 47.49
N ASP A 154 -31.09 -8.39 48.43
CA ASP A 154 -29.68 -8.62 48.16
C ASP A 154 -29.49 -10.08 47.69
N ILE A 155 -28.93 -10.25 46.49
CA ILE A 155 -28.67 -11.56 45.88
C ILE A 155 -27.18 -11.82 45.66
N GLY A 156 -26.30 -10.98 46.21
CA GLY A 156 -24.85 -11.14 46.16
C GLY A 156 -24.10 -9.89 45.71
N THR A 157 -22.88 -10.08 45.20
CA THR A 157 -21.96 -8.99 44.88
C THR A 157 -21.33 -9.14 43.49
N ILE A 158 -20.97 -8.00 42.90
CA ILE A 158 -20.07 -7.88 41.75
C ILE A 158 -18.73 -7.37 42.29
N GLU A 159 -17.68 -8.15 42.08
CA GLU A 159 -16.32 -7.84 42.48
C GLU A 159 -15.61 -6.94 41.48
N VAL A 160 -14.61 -6.21 42.00
CA VAL A 160 -13.74 -5.38 41.16
C VAL A 160 -13.04 -6.27 40.14
N GLY A 161 -13.13 -5.90 38.87
CA GLY A 161 -12.59 -6.66 37.74
C GLY A 161 -13.61 -7.52 37.00
N GLU A 162 -14.83 -7.70 37.53
CA GLU A 162 -15.89 -8.42 36.81
C GLU A 162 -16.48 -7.59 35.66
N GLY A 163 -16.76 -8.25 34.54
CA GLY A 163 -17.38 -7.67 33.37
C GLY A 163 -18.91 -7.80 33.40
N ILE A 164 -19.59 -6.80 32.86
CA ILE A 164 -21.04 -6.79 32.67
C ILE A 164 -21.40 -6.36 31.25
N LYS A 165 -22.47 -6.94 30.69
CA LYS A 165 -23.14 -6.41 29.50
C LYS A 165 -24.38 -5.63 29.92
N VAL A 166 -24.42 -4.34 29.62
CA VAL A 166 -25.54 -3.44 29.93
C VAL A 166 -26.73 -3.79 29.04
N LEU A 167 -27.90 -3.97 29.65
CA LEU A 167 -29.17 -4.16 28.94
C LEU A 167 -30.05 -2.92 29.01
N GLN A 168 -30.08 -2.27 30.18
CA GLN A 168 -30.92 -1.12 30.44
C GLN A 168 -30.38 -0.32 31.63
N THR A 169 -30.56 1.00 31.62
CA THR A 169 -30.33 1.86 32.79
C THR A 169 -31.62 2.53 33.24
N LYS A 170 -31.73 2.82 34.55
CA LYS A 170 -32.88 3.51 35.16
C LYS A 170 -32.42 4.37 36.33
N GLU A 171 -33.05 5.52 36.53
CA GLU A 171 -32.82 6.33 37.74
C GLU A 171 -33.60 5.76 38.94
N LYS A 172 -32.95 5.72 40.11
CA LYS A 172 -33.54 5.32 41.39
C LYS A 172 -33.05 6.27 42.48
N GLY A 173 -33.86 7.26 42.84
CA GLY A 173 -33.46 8.32 43.76
C GLY A 173 -32.27 9.11 43.21
N SER A 174 -31.18 9.19 43.96
CA SER A 174 -29.92 9.82 43.53
C SER A 174 -28.97 8.88 42.77
N ASN A 175 -29.34 7.61 42.60
CA ASN A 175 -28.50 6.60 41.96
C ASN A 175 -28.96 6.32 40.54
N LEU A 176 -28.01 6.01 39.66
CA LEU A 176 -28.28 5.40 38.37
C LEU A 176 -28.08 3.88 38.54
N VAL A 177 -29.10 3.09 38.30
CA VAL A 177 -29.04 1.62 38.34
C VAL A 177 -29.00 1.03 36.94
N VAL A 178 -28.41 -0.14 36.81
CA VAL A 178 -28.25 -0.87 35.56
C VAL A 178 -28.81 -2.27 35.68
N ARG A 179 -29.59 -2.70 34.69
CA ARG A 179 -29.90 -4.10 34.41
C ARG A 179 -28.80 -4.62 33.49
N CYS A 180 -28.10 -5.66 33.91
CA CYS A 180 -26.99 -6.21 33.15
C CYS A 180 -26.97 -7.74 33.16
N ILE A 181 -26.22 -8.30 32.21
CA ILE A 181 -25.81 -9.70 32.21
C ILE A 181 -24.41 -9.77 32.81
N LEU A 182 -24.23 -10.57 33.86
CA LEU A 182 -22.91 -10.84 34.43
C LEU A 182 -22.08 -11.70 33.47
N ALA A 183 -20.86 -11.28 33.17
CA ALA A 183 -19.98 -12.07 32.32
C ALA A 183 -19.57 -13.40 32.96
N ARG A 184 -19.54 -13.48 34.30
CA ARG A 184 -19.19 -14.67 35.10
C ARG A 184 -20.08 -15.89 34.80
N ASP A 185 -21.40 -15.70 34.90
CA ASP A 185 -22.38 -16.79 34.92
C ASP A 185 -23.61 -16.55 34.02
N GLY A 186 -23.69 -15.38 33.37
CA GLY A 186 -24.82 -15.02 32.49
C GLY A 186 -26.08 -14.57 33.24
N ALA A 187 -26.03 -14.42 34.57
CA ALA A 187 -27.18 -13.98 35.34
C ALA A 187 -27.61 -12.57 34.94
N GLN A 188 -28.93 -12.37 34.80
CA GLN A 188 -29.52 -11.05 34.61
C GLN A 188 -29.87 -10.45 35.96
N VAL A 189 -29.22 -9.35 36.31
CA VAL A 189 -29.29 -8.75 37.65
C VAL A 189 -29.35 -7.22 37.57
N TRP A 190 -29.69 -6.59 38.68
CA TRP A 190 -29.58 -5.15 38.86
C TRP A 190 -28.40 -4.78 39.74
N ALA A 191 -27.69 -3.71 39.40
CA ALA A 191 -26.60 -3.15 40.19
C ALA A 191 -26.64 -1.61 40.15
N VAL A 192 -25.99 -0.96 41.11
CA VAL A 192 -25.79 0.50 41.09
C VAL A 192 -24.67 0.83 40.11
N LEU A 193 -24.99 1.51 39.00
CA LEU A 193 -24.03 1.92 38.00
C LEU A 193 -23.23 3.15 38.46
N ARG A 194 -23.94 4.12 39.03
CA ARG A 194 -23.39 5.39 39.54
C ARG A 194 -24.15 5.79 40.80
N SER A 195 -23.41 6.21 41.83
CA SER A 195 -23.94 6.86 43.03
C SER A 195 -23.43 8.31 43.08
N PRO A 196 -23.91 9.14 44.02
CA PRO A 196 -23.34 10.47 44.29
C PRO A 196 -21.84 10.44 44.62
N ASP A 197 -21.34 9.30 45.14
CA ASP A 197 -19.94 9.12 45.54
C ASP A 197 -19.02 8.74 44.36
N GLY A 198 -19.58 8.39 43.20
CA GLY A 198 -18.80 8.10 42.00
C GLY A 198 -19.39 7.03 41.07
N GLU A 199 -18.59 6.61 40.09
CA GLU A 199 -18.94 5.52 39.17
C GLU A 199 -18.45 4.17 39.69
N ASN A 200 -19.35 3.19 39.73
CA ASN A 200 -19.01 1.83 40.14
C ASN A 200 -18.46 0.99 38.98
N PHE A 201 -18.61 1.47 37.74
CA PHE A 201 -18.21 0.76 36.52
C PHE A 201 -17.53 1.69 35.53
N ARG A 202 -16.53 1.17 34.82
CA ARG A 202 -15.84 1.88 33.73
C ARG A 202 -16.12 1.21 32.39
N ASP A 203 -16.17 2.03 31.34
CA ASP A 203 -16.25 1.53 29.96
C ASP A 203 -14.97 0.78 29.58
N VAL A 204 -15.14 -0.37 28.92
CA VAL A 204 -14.05 -1.18 28.37
C VAL A 204 -14.40 -1.58 26.95
N SER A 205 -13.42 -1.53 26.06
CA SER A 205 -13.66 -1.79 24.64
C SER A 205 -13.93 -3.27 24.37
N SER A 206 -13.19 -4.22 24.97
CA SER A 206 -13.46 -5.66 24.70
C SER A 206 -12.77 -6.67 25.62
N THR A 207 -12.11 -6.24 26.69
CA THR A 207 -11.06 -7.05 27.36
C THR A 207 -11.54 -7.97 28.48
N VAL A 208 -12.71 -7.74 29.07
CA VAL A 208 -13.15 -8.49 30.26
C VAL A 208 -14.12 -9.59 29.87
N GLY A 209 -13.62 -10.82 29.89
CA GLY A 209 -14.39 -12.01 29.58
C GLY A 209 -14.98 -12.71 30.80
N ARG A 210 -15.63 -13.83 30.51
CA ARG A 210 -16.14 -14.76 31.50
C ARG A 210 -15.06 -15.33 32.42
N MET A 211 -13.91 -15.72 31.87
CA MET A 211 -12.80 -16.27 32.66
C MET A 211 -12.24 -15.24 33.63
N GLU A 212 -12.01 -14.02 33.14
CA GLU A 212 -11.54 -12.88 33.95
C GLU A 212 -12.53 -12.55 35.08
N SER A 213 -13.84 -12.61 34.78
CA SER A 213 -14.88 -12.33 35.78
C SER A 213 -15.01 -13.43 36.84
N ILE A 214 -14.89 -14.71 36.45
CA ILE A 214 -14.84 -15.82 37.42
C ILE A 214 -13.64 -15.65 38.37
N GLU A 215 -12.46 -15.34 37.82
CA GLU A 215 -11.25 -15.13 38.62
C GLU A 215 -11.36 -13.91 39.55
N ALA A 216 -11.93 -12.80 39.07
CA ALA A 216 -12.20 -11.61 39.87
C ALA A 216 -13.17 -11.90 41.03
N PHE A 217 -14.25 -12.63 40.76
CA PHE A 217 -15.22 -13.01 41.78
C PHE A 217 -14.60 -13.88 42.89
N ILE A 218 -13.84 -14.90 42.51
CA ILE A 218 -13.16 -15.80 43.47
C ILE A 218 -12.10 -15.02 44.27
N THR A 219 -11.35 -14.14 43.60
CA THR A 219 -10.35 -13.29 44.26
C THR A 219 -11.00 -12.34 45.26
N GLY A 220 -12.14 -11.75 44.91
CA GLY A 220 -12.90 -10.88 45.81
C GLY A 220 -13.49 -11.65 47.01
N ALA A 221 -14.03 -12.85 46.80
CA ALA A 221 -14.49 -13.72 47.88
C ALA A 221 -13.34 -14.11 48.83
N HIS A 222 -12.18 -14.50 48.28
CA HIS A 222 -10.99 -14.76 49.09
C HIS A 222 -10.55 -13.52 49.89
N GLN A 223 -10.57 -12.34 49.26
CA GLN A 223 -10.20 -11.09 49.90
C GLN A 223 -11.13 -10.73 51.06
N ARG A 224 -12.43 -11.03 50.98
CA ARG A 224 -13.37 -10.87 52.10
C ARG A 224 -13.02 -11.78 53.28
N CYS A 225 -12.60 -13.03 53.02
CA CYS A 225 -12.09 -13.90 54.08
C CYS A 225 -10.85 -13.31 54.76
N VAL A 226 -9.93 -12.72 54.00
CA VAL A 226 -8.72 -12.04 54.55
C VAL A 226 -9.10 -10.86 55.44
N GLU A 227 -10.04 -10.02 54.97
CA GLU A 227 -10.54 -8.85 55.72
C GLU A 227 -11.24 -9.29 57.01
N ALA A 228 -12.12 -10.29 56.95
CA ALA A 228 -12.84 -10.81 58.10
C ALA A 228 -11.91 -11.52 59.11
N ALA A 229 -10.91 -12.26 58.63
CA ALA A 229 -9.87 -12.85 59.48
C ALA A 229 -9.10 -11.77 60.26
N THR A 230 -8.68 -10.71 59.56
CA THR A 230 -7.97 -9.57 60.17
C THR A 230 -8.85 -8.86 61.20
N TYR A 231 -10.13 -8.65 60.89
CA TYR A 231 -11.10 -8.07 61.81
C TYR A 231 -11.28 -8.93 63.07
N ALA A 232 -11.45 -10.24 62.91
CA ALA A 232 -11.59 -11.18 64.02
C ALA A 232 -10.31 -11.22 64.90
N ASP A 233 -9.12 -11.15 64.29
CA ASP A 233 -7.84 -11.06 65.02
C ASP A 233 -7.76 -9.77 65.85
N GLN A 234 -8.13 -8.62 65.27
CA GLN A 234 -8.17 -7.33 65.97
C GLN A 234 -9.16 -7.32 67.13
N LYS A 235 -10.37 -7.87 66.94
CA LYS A 235 -11.39 -7.94 67.99
C LYS A 235 -10.98 -8.90 69.11
N THR A 236 -10.40 -10.06 68.76
CA THR A 236 -9.85 -11.01 69.74
C THR A 236 -8.75 -10.36 70.58
N ALA A 237 -7.84 -9.60 69.96
CA ALA A 237 -6.77 -8.88 70.66
C ALA A 237 -7.32 -7.76 71.58
N THR A 238 -8.39 -7.09 71.16
CA THR A 238 -9.05 -6.04 71.96
C THR A 238 -9.68 -6.65 73.22
N VAL A 239 -10.41 -7.76 73.05
CA VAL A 239 -11.06 -8.48 74.15
C VAL A 239 -10.05 -9.12 75.10
N ALA A 240 -8.91 -9.60 74.59
CA ALA A 240 -7.85 -10.22 75.40
C ALA A 240 -7.19 -9.27 76.41
N ARG A 241 -7.41 -7.95 76.32
CA ARG A 241 -6.95 -6.96 77.30
C ARG A 241 -7.76 -7.01 78.60
N GLU A 242 -8.99 -7.53 78.56
CA GLU A 242 -9.83 -7.73 79.74
C GLU A 242 -9.48 -9.08 80.41
N LYS A 243 -9.08 -9.04 81.68
CA LYS A 243 -8.64 -10.24 82.42
C LYS A 243 -9.81 -11.09 82.96
N GLN A 244 -10.99 -10.49 83.16
CA GLN A 244 -12.17 -11.14 83.73
C GLN A 244 -13.44 -10.39 83.32
N GLY A 245 -14.60 -11.07 83.36
CA GLY A 245 -15.91 -10.50 83.08
C GLY A 245 -16.47 -10.85 81.69
N PRO A 246 -17.71 -10.43 81.38
CA PRO A 246 -18.46 -10.92 80.22
C PRO A 246 -17.84 -10.60 78.85
N LEU A 247 -17.00 -9.57 78.78
CA LEU A 247 -16.27 -9.25 77.56
C LEU A 247 -15.17 -10.30 77.31
N ALA A 248 -14.44 -10.74 78.33
CA ALA A 248 -13.40 -11.76 78.23
C ALA A 248 -13.95 -13.12 77.74
N GLU A 249 -15.22 -13.42 78.02
CA GLU A 249 -15.92 -14.63 77.55
C GLU A 249 -16.09 -14.68 76.02
N ALA A 250 -16.12 -13.54 75.32
CA ALA A 250 -16.20 -13.49 73.85
C ALA A 250 -14.95 -14.02 73.15
N ARG A 251 -13.82 -14.11 73.85
CA ARG A 251 -12.52 -14.48 73.27
C ARG A 251 -12.55 -15.85 72.62
N GLN A 252 -13.06 -16.86 73.32
CA GLN A 252 -13.04 -18.24 72.82
C GLN A 252 -13.96 -18.45 71.60
N PRO A 253 -15.21 -17.93 71.58
CA PRO A 253 -16.05 -17.91 70.37
C PRO A 253 -15.38 -17.20 69.19
N LEU A 254 -14.80 -16.00 69.39
CA LEU A 254 -14.11 -15.26 68.32
C LEU A 254 -12.91 -16.03 67.76
N MET A 255 -12.12 -16.70 68.60
CA MET A 255 -11.03 -17.57 68.14
C MET A 255 -11.55 -18.76 67.32
N THR A 256 -12.69 -19.33 67.70
CA THR A 256 -13.33 -20.44 66.95
C THR A 256 -13.83 -19.97 65.59
N ILE A 257 -14.50 -18.82 65.54
CA ILE A 257 -14.96 -18.21 64.27
C ILE A 257 -13.76 -17.90 63.37
N ARG A 258 -12.69 -17.33 63.93
CA ARG A 258 -11.45 -17.04 63.20
C ARG A 258 -10.81 -18.28 62.57
N GLN A 259 -10.83 -19.42 63.28
CA GLN A 259 -10.38 -20.70 62.74
C GLN A 259 -11.24 -21.15 61.56
N LYS A 260 -12.57 -21.05 61.67
CA LYS A 260 -13.51 -21.38 60.58
C LYS A 260 -13.32 -20.46 59.36
N ILE A 261 -13.14 -19.16 59.56
CA ILE A 261 -12.79 -18.22 58.47
C ILE A 261 -11.49 -18.66 57.79
N GLY A 262 -10.48 -19.09 58.56
CA GLY A 262 -9.21 -19.61 58.02
C GLY A 262 -9.40 -20.85 57.15
N VAL A 263 -10.32 -21.74 57.50
CA VAL A 263 -10.66 -22.91 56.67
C VAL A 263 -11.28 -22.48 55.33
N GLU A 264 -12.24 -21.55 55.35
CA GLU A 264 -12.83 -21.06 54.10
C GLU A 264 -11.85 -20.25 53.25
N GLN A 265 -11.00 -19.44 53.89
CA GLN A 265 -9.92 -18.74 53.21
C GLN A 265 -9.02 -19.72 52.45
N PHE A 266 -8.61 -20.82 53.08
CA PHE A 266 -7.77 -21.83 52.46
C PHE A 266 -8.46 -22.54 51.28
N LYS A 267 -9.75 -22.90 51.43
CA LYS A 267 -10.53 -23.47 50.33
C LYS A 267 -10.62 -22.54 49.12
N LEU A 268 -10.90 -21.25 49.35
CA LEU A 268 -10.95 -20.26 48.29
C LEU A 268 -9.59 -20.05 47.60
N GLU A 269 -8.48 -20.12 48.34
CA GLU A 269 -7.13 -20.07 47.74
C GLU A 269 -6.86 -21.30 46.85
N GLN A 270 -7.31 -22.50 47.24
CA GLN A 270 -7.24 -23.68 46.38
C GLN A 270 -8.07 -23.52 45.09
N VAL A 271 -9.30 -23.01 45.22
CA VAL A 271 -10.19 -22.73 44.08
C VAL A 271 -9.55 -21.71 43.14
N LYS A 272 -8.98 -20.62 43.69
CA LYS A 272 -8.29 -19.58 42.95
C LYS A 272 -7.10 -20.14 42.14
N SER A 273 -6.25 -20.96 42.77
CA SER A 273 -5.13 -21.62 42.10
C SER A 273 -5.60 -22.55 40.97
N SER A 274 -6.65 -23.33 41.21
CA SER A 274 -7.26 -24.21 40.20
C SER A 274 -7.83 -23.45 39.00
N VAL A 275 -8.51 -22.33 39.25
CA VAL A 275 -9.06 -21.45 38.21
C VAL A 275 -7.94 -20.78 37.40
N ALA A 276 -6.88 -20.31 38.05
CA ALA A 276 -5.71 -19.76 37.35
C ALA A 276 -5.07 -20.79 36.41
N ALA A 277 -4.90 -22.04 36.88
CA ALA A 277 -4.39 -23.13 36.06
C ALA A 277 -5.33 -23.48 34.87
N ALA A 278 -6.64 -23.56 35.12
CA ALA A 278 -7.63 -23.83 34.09
C ALA A 278 -7.70 -22.72 33.03
N ARG A 279 -7.64 -21.44 33.45
CA ARG A 279 -7.52 -20.28 32.55
C ARG A 279 -6.26 -20.38 31.69
N GLY A 280 -5.12 -20.68 32.30
CA GLY A 280 -3.85 -20.91 31.59
C GLY A 280 -3.95 -22.02 30.54
N ALA A 281 -4.63 -23.13 30.88
CA ALA A 281 -4.86 -24.23 29.95
C ALA A 281 -5.72 -23.80 28.73
N VAL A 282 -6.78 -23.01 28.92
CA VAL A 282 -7.61 -22.49 27.80
C VAL A 282 -6.79 -21.59 26.88
N PHE A 283 -5.99 -20.67 27.43
CA PHE A 283 -5.11 -19.81 26.62
C PHE A 283 -4.03 -20.62 25.89
N ALA A 284 -3.45 -21.63 26.53
CA ALA A 284 -2.48 -22.52 25.90
C ALA A 284 -3.10 -23.32 24.74
N LEU A 285 -4.32 -23.84 24.90
CA LEU A 285 -5.07 -24.50 23.82
C LEU A 285 -5.26 -23.55 22.64
N ARG A 286 -5.75 -22.33 22.89
CA ARG A 286 -5.92 -21.31 21.83
C ARG A 286 -4.60 -20.97 21.14
N SER A 287 -3.52 -20.76 21.90
CA SER A 287 -2.21 -20.44 21.34
C SER A 287 -1.71 -21.56 20.43
N ASN A 288 -1.84 -22.83 20.86
CA ASN A 288 -1.46 -24.00 20.09
C ASN A 288 -2.33 -24.20 18.84
N GLU A 289 -3.61 -23.82 18.89
CA GLU A 289 -4.49 -23.82 17.71
C GLU A 289 -4.06 -22.77 16.68
N VAL A 290 -3.84 -21.52 17.10
CA VAL A 290 -3.38 -20.44 16.22
C VAL A 290 -2.06 -20.81 15.56
N GLN A 291 -1.12 -21.36 16.33
CA GLN A 291 0.16 -21.82 15.79
C GLN A 291 -0.03 -22.90 14.72
N ARG A 292 -0.83 -23.95 15.00
CA ARG A 292 -1.08 -25.03 14.05
C ARG A 292 -1.76 -24.56 12.77
N LEU A 293 -2.74 -23.65 12.88
CA LEU A 293 -3.42 -23.08 11.70
C LEU A 293 -2.48 -22.22 10.87
N GLN A 294 -1.62 -21.44 11.53
CA GLN A 294 -0.62 -20.63 10.84
C GLN A 294 0.40 -21.52 10.11
N GLU A 295 0.90 -22.57 10.75
CA GLU A 295 1.81 -23.54 10.13
C GLU A 295 1.18 -24.21 8.91
N ALA A 296 -0.08 -24.65 9.02
CA ALA A 296 -0.81 -25.27 7.91
C ALA A 296 -0.99 -24.29 6.74
N ARG A 297 -1.35 -23.03 7.03
CA ARG A 297 -1.54 -21.98 6.03
C ARG A 297 -0.23 -21.64 5.31
N CYS A 298 0.86 -21.46 6.06
CA CYS A 298 2.19 -21.24 5.51
C CYS A 298 2.63 -22.41 4.63
N ARG A 299 2.43 -23.65 5.08
CA ARG A 299 2.75 -24.84 4.30
C ARG A 299 1.97 -24.88 2.98
N ALA A 300 0.66 -24.66 3.03
CA ALA A 300 -0.19 -24.64 1.83
C ALA A 300 0.22 -23.54 0.83
N PHE A 301 0.56 -22.35 1.34
CA PHE A 301 1.14 -21.28 0.52
C PHE A 301 2.45 -21.72 -0.14
N GLY A 302 3.37 -22.27 0.65
CA GLY A 302 4.67 -22.73 0.16
C GLY A 302 4.55 -23.81 -0.91
N GLU A 303 3.71 -24.82 -0.69
CA GLU A 303 3.43 -25.89 -1.65
C GLU A 303 2.86 -25.34 -2.97
N LYS A 304 1.87 -24.45 -2.90
CA LYS A 304 1.26 -23.84 -4.08
C LYS A 304 2.28 -23.06 -4.90
N VAL A 305 3.07 -22.21 -4.24
CA VAL A 305 4.07 -21.36 -4.90
C VAL A 305 5.20 -22.18 -5.53
N ILE A 306 5.65 -23.26 -4.86
CA ILE A 306 6.64 -24.19 -5.44
C ILE A 306 6.06 -24.89 -6.67
N LYS A 307 4.82 -25.39 -6.59
CA LYS A 307 4.15 -26.07 -7.71
C LYS A 307 4.04 -25.15 -8.92
N ASP A 308 3.46 -23.97 -8.74
CA ASP A 308 3.25 -22.98 -9.80
C ASP A 308 4.58 -22.53 -10.43
N SER A 309 5.65 -22.42 -9.63
CA SER A 309 7.00 -22.08 -10.12
C SER A 309 7.63 -23.24 -10.88
N THR A 310 7.50 -24.47 -10.38
CA THR A 310 8.06 -25.68 -10.99
C THR A 310 7.43 -25.95 -12.36
N GLU A 311 6.10 -25.81 -12.48
CA GLU A 311 5.40 -25.99 -13.76
C GLU A 311 5.84 -24.97 -14.81
N ARG A 312 6.04 -23.71 -14.42
CA ARG A 312 6.53 -22.66 -15.34
C ARG A 312 7.98 -22.90 -15.77
N VAL A 313 8.84 -23.27 -14.82
CA VAL A 313 10.25 -23.60 -15.13
C VAL A 313 10.31 -24.82 -16.05
N GLY A 314 9.55 -25.88 -15.78
CA GLY A 314 9.52 -27.08 -16.62
C GLY A 314 9.16 -26.79 -18.08
N LYS A 315 8.09 -26.00 -18.32
CA LYS A 315 7.71 -25.58 -19.68
C LYS A 315 8.80 -24.77 -20.39
N ALA A 316 9.45 -23.86 -19.65
CA ALA A 316 10.51 -23.03 -20.20
C ALA A 316 11.78 -23.85 -20.51
N GLU A 317 12.14 -24.80 -19.65
CA GLU A 317 13.30 -25.68 -19.82
C GLU A 317 13.10 -26.70 -20.95
N GLU A 318 11.89 -27.22 -21.14
CA GLU A 318 11.56 -28.13 -22.24
C GLU A 318 11.81 -27.47 -23.61
N LEU A 319 11.27 -26.25 -23.81
CA LEU A 319 11.49 -25.50 -25.05
C LEU A 319 12.97 -25.11 -25.20
N ALA A 320 13.61 -24.65 -24.12
CA ALA A 320 15.02 -24.29 -24.17
C ALA A 320 15.92 -25.48 -24.52
N ALA A 321 15.64 -26.67 -23.98
CA ALA A 321 16.39 -27.89 -24.27
C ALA A 321 16.25 -28.29 -25.74
N LYS A 322 15.00 -28.31 -26.27
CA LYS A 322 14.73 -28.56 -27.68
C LYS A 322 15.53 -27.63 -28.58
N THR A 323 15.45 -26.32 -28.34
CA THR A 323 16.16 -25.32 -29.15
C THR A 323 17.69 -25.43 -29.02
N ILE A 324 18.20 -25.75 -27.83
CA ILE A 324 19.64 -25.98 -27.61
C ILE A 324 20.13 -27.15 -28.45
N ASP A 325 19.40 -28.26 -28.49
CA ASP A 325 19.79 -29.46 -29.22
C ASP A 325 19.72 -29.21 -30.75
N GLU A 326 18.68 -28.52 -31.22
CA GLU A 326 18.57 -28.09 -32.63
C GLU A 326 19.74 -27.18 -33.03
N ALA A 327 20.15 -26.24 -32.17
CA ALA A 327 21.27 -25.34 -32.44
C ALA A 327 22.62 -26.07 -32.41
N LYS A 328 22.84 -26.99 -31.46
CA LYS A 328 24.07 -27.80 -31.36
C LYS A 328 24.26 -28.78 -32.50
N ALA A 329 23.18 -29.22 -33.14
CA ALA A 329 23.25 -30.06 -34.33
C ALA A 329 23.85 -29.32 -35.55
N LEU A 330 24.02 -28.00 -35.48
CA LEU A 330 24.62 -27.19 -36.53
C LEU A 330 26.11 -26.91 -36.26
N THR A 331 26.94 -27.10 -37.30
CA THR A 331 28.36 -26.73 -37.29
C THR A 331 28.53 -25.33 -37.89
N PRO A 332 29.66 -24.64 -37.66
CA PRO A 332 29.92 -23.34 -38.29
C PRO A 332 29.77 -23.33 -39.82
N GLU A 333 30.11 -24.44 -40.48
CA GLU A 333 29.96 -24.64 -41.91
C GLU A 333 28.48 -24.84 -42.28
N SER A 334 27.75 -25.72 -41.58
CA SER A 334 26.34 -25.97 -41.91
C SER A 334 25.42 -24.79 -41.60
N ILE A 335 25.82 -23.90 -40.69
CA ILE A 335 25.13 -22.62 -40.45
C ILE A 335 25.26 -21.71 -41.69
N LYS A 336 26.41 -21.67 -42.36
CA LYS A 336 26.61 -20.84 -43.55
C LYS A 336 25.80 -21.32 -44.74
N ASP A 337 25.67 -22.64 -44.87
CA ASP A 337 24.99 -23.28 -46.00
C ASP A 337 23.48 -23.49 -45.76
N ALA A 338 23.01 -23.31 -44.52
CA ALA A 338 21.59 -23.43 -44.18
C ALA A 338 20.74 -22.30 -44.78
N SER A 339 19.49 -22.61 -45.12
CA SER A 339 18.52 -21.59 -45.53
C SER A 339 18.22 -20.63 -44.37
N ILE A 340 17.98 -19.37 -44.71
CA ILE A 340 17.67 -18.33 -43.72
C ILE A 340 16.38 -18.68 -42.99
N SER A 341 15.38 -19.24 -43.69
CA SER A 341 14.13 -19.69 -43.06
C SER A 341 14.34 -20.75 -41.96
N LYS A 342 15.31 -21.67 -42.11
CA LYS A 342 15.58 -22.69 -41.09
C LYS A 342 16.24 -22.07 -39.85
N LEU A 343 17.23 -21.20 -40.06
CA LEU A 343 17.91 -20.49 -38.98
C LEU A 343 16.96 -19.54 -38.24
N ASP A 344 16.02 -18.92 -38.96
CA ASP A 344 14.98 -18.06 -38.39
C ASP A 344 14.03 -18.82 -37.45
N GLY A 345 13.66 -20.05 -37.81
CA GLY A 345 12.86 -20.92 -36.95
C GLY A 345 13.54 -21.16 -35.59
N ILE A 346 14.81 -21.57 -35.61
CA ILE A 346 15.60 -21.80 -34.39
C ILE A 346 15.79 -20.50 -33.59
N SER A 347 16.03 -19.36 -34.27
CA SER A 347 16.12 -18.05 -33.62
C SER A 347 14.81 -17.67 -32.92
N THR A 348 13.66 -17.97 -33.55
CA THR A 348 12.34 -17.65 -33.01
C THR A 348 12.01 -18.52 -31.81
N GLU A 349 12.26 -19.83 -31.89
CA GLU A 349 12.10 -20.73 -30.74
C GLU A 349 13.03 -20.34 -29.58
N SER A 350 14.25 -19.87 -29.88
CA SER A 350 15.17 -19.36 -28.88
C SER A 350 14.62 -18.12 -28.17
N ASP A 351 14.08 -17.15 -28.92
CA ASP A 351 13.50 -15.95 -28.34
C ASP A 351 12.28 -16.29 -27.45
N GLN A 352 11.44 -17.24 -27.88
CA GLN A 352 10.30 -17.76 -27.09
C GLN A 352 10.78 -18.46 -25.81
N ALA A 353 11.79 -19.33 -25.89
CA ALA A 353 12.37 -20.01 -24.72
C ALA A 353 12.91 -18.99 -23.70
N LEU A 354 13.64 -17.98 -24.18
CA LEU A 354 14.19 -16.92 -23.32
C LEU A 354 13.09 -16.07 -22.67
N GLN A 355 12.00 -15.80 -23.39
CA GLN A 355 10.84 -15.10 -22.84
C GLN A 355 10.16 -15.92 -21.73
N LEU A 356 9.93 -17.23 -21.94
CA LEU A 356 9.36 -18.12 -20.92
C LEU A 356 10.25 -18.22 -19.68
N LEU A 357 11.58 -18.29 -19.87
CA LEU A 357 12.54 -18.28 -18.77
C LEU A 357 12.51 -16.95 -17.99
N ALA A 358 12.38 -15.82 -18.69
CA ALA A 358 12.23 -14.51 -18.05
C ALA A 358 10.92 -14.39 -17.25
N GLU A 359 9.81 -14.89 -17.79
CA GLU A 359 8.53 -14.94 -17.08
C GLU A 359 8.61 -15.82 -15.83
N ALA A 360 9.19 -17.03 -15.95
CA ALA A 360 9.40 -17.94 -14.82
C ALA A 360 10.25 -17.28 -13.72
N ARG A 361 11.35 -16.60 -14.09
CA ARG A 361 12.16 -15.83 -13.13
C ARG A 361 11.36 -14.74 -12.43
N ARG A 362 10.55 -13.98 -13.18
CA ARG A 362 9.73 -12.89 -12.61
C ARG A 362 8.76 -13.44 -11.57
N VAL A 363 8.09 -14.55 -11.85
CA VAL A 363 7.18 -15.21 -10.90
C VAL A 363 7.91 -15.63 -9.64
N ILE A 364 9.09 -16.27 -9.77
CA ILE A 364 9.91 -16.68 -8.62
C ILE A 364 10.33 -15.46 -7.79
N GLN A 365 10.73 -14.36 -8.42
CA GLN A 365 11.12 -13.13 -7.72
C GLN A 365 9.93 -12.49 -7.00
N CYS A 366 8.75 -12.43 -7.64
CA CYS A 366 7.53 -11.96 -6.98
C CYS A 366 7.18 -12.81 -5.76
N ALA A 367 7.31 -14.14 -5.86
CA ALA A 367 7.07 -15.04 -4.74
C ALA A 367 8.06 -14.82 -3.57
N LEU A 368 9.35 -14.65 -3.88
CA LEU A 368 10.39 -14.39 -2.88
C LEU A 368 10.25 -13.03 -2.18
N GLY A 369 9.55 -12.07 -2.81
CA GLY A 369 9.24 -10.76 -2.25
C GLY A 369 7.88 -10.65 -1.58
N ALA A 370 7.15 -11.75 -1.39
CA ALA A 370 5.85 -11.73 -0.71
C ALA A 370 6.00 -11.51 0.81
N GLU A 371 5.04 -10.81 1.43
CA GLU A 371 5.06 -10.45 2.86
C GLU A 371 5.19 -11.66 3.79
N GLU A 372 4.66 -12.83 3.37
CA GLU A 372 4.76 -14.09 4.10
C GLU A 372 6.22 -14.51 4.38
N PHE A 373 7.17 -14.11 3.53
CA PHE A 373 8.60 -14.37 3.71
C PHE A 373 9.35 -13.34 4.56
N GLU A 374 8.71 -12.21 4.90
CA GLU A 374 9.30 -11.14 5.71
C GLU A 374 8.74 -11.11 7.14
N GLY A 375 7.54 -11.65 7.36
CA GLY A 375 6.84 -11.65 8.64
C GLY A 375 7.16 -12.81 9.61
N PRO A 376 6.30 -13.02 10.63
CA PRO A 376 6.45 -14.07 11.66
C PRO A 376 6.56 -15.50 11.09
N SER A 377 6.06 -15.70 9.88
CA SER A 377 6.03 -16.96 9.15
C SER A 377 7.36 -17.31 8.47
N LYS A 378 8.35 -16.40 8.49
CA LYS A 378 9.64 -16.57 7.79
C LYS A 378 10.36 -17.86 8.17
N SER A 379 10.36 -18.24 9.44
CA SER A 379 10.98 -19.49 9.91
C SER A 379 10.29 -20.74 9.36
N LEU A 380 8.99 -20.67 9.10
CA LEU A 380 8.17 -21.77 8.59
C LEU A 380 8.33 -21.98 7.08
N LEU A 381 8.78 -20.96 6.35
CA LEU A 381 8.91 -20.97 4.88
C LEU A 381 10.35 -21.12 4.38
N ILE A 382 11.30 -21.50 5.24
CA ILE A 382 12.72 -21.64 4.87
C ILE A 382 12.89 -22.64 3.73
N GLU A 383 12.24 -23.81 3.81
CA GLU A 383 12.31 -24.84 2.77
C GLU A 383 11.75 -24.33 1.44
N THR A 384 10.63 -23.60 1.47
CA THR A 384 10.05 -22.95 0.29
C THR A 384 11.01 -21.95 -0.32
N ARG A 385 11.66 -21.11 0.49
CA ARG A 385 12.64 -20.13 0.01
C ARG A 385 13.84 -20.80 -0.64
N VAL A 386 14.33 -21.90 -0.06
CA VAL A 386 15.43 -22.70 -0.62
C VAL A 386 15.02 -23.31 -1.96
N ALA A 387 13.83 -23.91 -2.05
CA ALA A 387 13.31 -24.48 -3.29
C ALA A 387 13.18 -23.43 -4.41
N LEU A 388 12.63 -22.25 -4.10
CA LEU A 388 12.52 -21.14 -5.06
C LEU A 388 13.88 -20.59 -5.48
N SER A 389 14.83 -20.48 -4.56
CA SER A 389 16.19 -20.05 -4.87
C SER A 389 16.90 -21.03 -5.80
N LYS A 390 16.69 -22.35 -5.58
CA LYS A 390 17.17 -23.39 -6.47
C LYS A 390 16.58 -23.25 -7.88
N LEU A 391 15.26 -23.12 -8.00
CA LEU A 391 14.59 -22.87 -9.29
C LEU A 391 15.13 -21.60 -9.98
N SER A 392 15.34 -20.51 -9.23
CA SER A 392 15.90 -19.27 -9.79
C SER A 392 17.30 -19.48 -10.39
N SER A 393 18.16 -20.24 -9.69
CA SER A 393 19.50 -20.56 -10.18
C SER A 393 19.48 -21.49 -11.41
N GLN A 394 18.56 -22.45 -11.45
CA GLN A 394 18.32 -23.32 -12.61
C GLN A 394 17.91 -22.51 -13.83
N VAL A 395 16.91 -21.64 -13.70
CA VAL A 395 16.47 -20.73 -14.78
C VAL A 395 17.62 -19.89 -15.30
N ALA A 396 18.48 -19.34 -14.42
CA ALA A 396 19.65 -18.58 -14.83
C ALA A 396 20.70 -19.41 -15.58
N ALA A 397 20.91 -20.66 -15.18
CA ALA A 397 21.80 -21.57 -15.89
C ALA A 397 21.25 -21.93 -17.28
N THR A 398 19.97 -22.27 -17.38
CA THR A 398 19.30 -22.62 -18.63
C THR A 398 19.28 -21.44 -19.60
N GLU A 399 19.00 -20.22 -19.12
CA GLU A 399 19.05 -19.00 -19.93
C GLU A 399 20.44 -18.77 -20.54
N ARG A 400 21.51 -18.90 -19.73
CA ARG A 400 22.90 -18.76 -20.21
C ARG A 400 23.24 -19.81 -21.26
N LYS A 401 22.85 -21.06 -21.05
CA LYS A 401 23.07 -22.16 -22.00
C LYS A 401 22.33 -21.94 -23.31
N CYS A 402 21.06 -21.54 -23.25
CA CYS A 402 20.25 -21.26 -24.44
C CYS A 402 20.84 -20.11 -25.26
N LYS A 403 21.21 -18.99 -24.61
CA LYS A 403 21.89 -17.86 -25.27
C LYS A 403 23.20 -18.29 -25.94
N ALA A 404 24.06 -19.02 -25.22
CA ALA A 404 25.35 -19.45 -25.75
C ALA A 404 25.20 -20.42 -26.94
N ALA A 405 24.29 -21.38 -26.85
CA ALA A 405 24.08 -22.38 -27.91
C ALA A 405 23.49 -21.77 -29.19
N THR A 406 22.67 -20.72 -29.07
CA THR A 406 21.92 -20.13 -30.19
C THR A 406 22.57 -18.87 -30.78
N GLU A 407 23.62 -18.32 -30.16
CA GLU A 407 24.22 -17.04 -30.57
C GLU A 407 24.70 -17.03 -32.02
N SER A 408 25.33 -18.10 -32.50
CA SER A 408 25.81 -18.19 -33.88
C SER A 408 24.66 -18.12 -34.89
N VAL A 409 23.57 -18.86 -34.64
CA VAL A 409 22.35 -18.87 -35.46
C VAL A 409 21.67 -17.51 -35.43
N ARG A 410 21.44 -16.97 -34.22
CA ARG A 410 20.78 -15.66 -34.01
C ARG A 410 21.58 -14.53 -34.65
N ARG A 411 22.92 -14.60 -34.61
CA ARG A 411 23.79 -13.63 -35.29
C ARG A 411 23.61 -13.66 -36.80
N VAL A 412 23.56 -14.83 -37.43
CA VAL A 412 23.33 -14.92 -38.88
C VAL A 412 21.96 -14.38 -39.27
N VAL A 413 20.92 -14.69 -38.50
CA VAL A 413 19.57 -14.13 -38.73
C VAL A 413 19.56 -12.61 -38.56
N ARG A 414 20.25 -12.08 -37.54
CA ARG A 414 20.40 -10.63 -37.31
C ARG A 414 21.12 -9.95 -38.47
N ASP A 415 22.29 -10.47 -38.86
CA ASP A 415 23.09 -9.94 -39.96
C ASP A 415 22.31 -9.99 -41.30
N ALA A 416 21.54 -11.07 -41.53
CA ALA A 416 20.67 -11.20 -42.71
C ALA A 416 19.51 -10.19 -42.69
N THR A 417 18.92 -9.94 -41.52
CA THR A 417 17.86 -8.93 -41.31
C THR A 417 18.41 -7.53 -41.55
N ASP A 418 19.58 -7.20 -41.02
CA ASP A 418 20.23 -5.89 -41.19
C ASP A 418 20.62 -5.65 -42.65
N ALA A 419 21.18 -6.66 -43.32
CA ALA A 419 21.46 -6.60 -44.74
C ALA A 419 20.18 -6.39 -45.58
N ALA A 420 19.09 -7.09 -45.23
CA ALA A 420 17.80 -6.94 -45.89
C ALA A 420 17.23 -5.53 -45.69
N ARG A 421 17.29 -5.02 -44.47
CA ARG A 421 16.87 -3.66 -44.12
C ARG A 421 17.69 -2.61 -44.86
N LYS A 422 19.01 -2.78 -44.96
CA LYS A 422 19.89 -1.86 -45.72
C LYS A 422 19.51 -1.80 -47.20
N ALA A 423 19.30 -2.95 -47.85
CA ALA A 423 18.88 -3.00 -49.24
C ALA A 423 17.48 -2.39 -49.45
N LEU A 424 16.55 -2.67 -48.55
CA LEU A 424 15.20 -2.11 -48.55
C LEU A 424 15.22 -0.57 -48.42
N ARG A 425 16.01 -0.04 -47.49
CA ARG A 425 16.20 1.41 -47.31
C ARG A 425 16.76 2.08 -48.56
N ALA A 426 17.77 1.48 -49.18
CA ALA A 426 18.35 1.99 -50.42
C ALA A 426 17.32 2.02 -51.56
N ALA A 427 16.51 0.97 -51.70
CA ALA A 427 15.45 0.89 -52.70
C ALA A 427 14.31 1.89 -52.43
N ALA A 428 13.92 2.06 -51.17
CA ALA A 428 12.93 3.05 -50.76
C ALA A 428 13.40 4.49 -51.08
N ARG A 429 14.66 4.84 -50.77
CA ARG A 429 15.24 6.16 -51.09
C ARG A 429 15.20 6.47 -52.59
N ARG A 430 15.49 5.50 -53.45
CA ARG A 430 15.43 5.66 -54.91
C ARG A 430 14.03 5.92 -55.46
N SER A 431 12.98 5.59 -54.70
CA SER A 431 11.60 5.90 -55.11
C SER A 431 11.30 7.41 -55.07
N GLY A 432 12.09 8.19 -54.32
CA GLY A 432 11.85 9.62 -54.08
C GLY A 432 10.65 9.94 -53.19
N LYS A 433 9.93 8.92 -52.71
CA LYS A 433 8.75 9.07 -51.86
C LYS A 433 9.13 9.01 -50.38
N THR A 434 8.36 9.70 -49.57
CA THR A 434 8.46 9.66 -48.11
C THR A 434 7.99 8.30 -47.55
N SER A 435 8.41 7.98 -46.33
CA SER A 435 7.96 6.75 -45.66
C SER A 435 6.43 6.69 -45.53
N ASP A 436 5.75 7.83 -45.33
CA ASP A 436 4.29 7.87 -45.19
C ASP A 436 3.54 7.65 -46.50
N GLU A 437 4.07 8.18 -47.61
CA GLU A 437 3.54 7.92 -48.95
C GLU A 437 3.69 6.44 -49.30
N LEU A 438 4.89 5.88 -49.09
CA LEU A 438 5.16 4.46 -49.32
C LEU A 438 4.28 3.55 -48.48
N PHE A 439 4.02 3.91 -47.21
CA PHE A 439 3.11 3.14 -46.35
C PHE A 439 1.68 3.19 -46.89
N THR A 440 1.20 4.39 -47.25
CA THR A 440 -0.17 4.60 -47.72
C THR A 440 -0.43 3.81 -49.01
N GLU A 441 0.55 3.77 -49.92
CA GLU A 441 0.52 2.95 -51.13
C GLU A 441 0.50 1.44 -50.82
N MET A 442 1.42 0.97 -49.97
CA MET A 442 1.51 -0.45 -49.58
C MET A 442 0.26 -0.94 -48.85
N ALA A 443 -0.26 -0.14 -47.91
CA ALA A 443 -1.40 -0.51 -47.07
C ALA A 443 -2.76 -0.29 -47.78
N ALA A 444 -2.76 0.24 -49.01
CA ALA A 444 -3.96 0.62 -49.75
C ALA A 444 -4.90 1.50 -48.92
N GLY A 445 -4.34 2.51 -48.24
CA GLY A 445 -5.07 3.44 -47.38
C GLY A 445 -5.51 2.91 -46.02
N LYS A 446 -5.20 1.65 -45.66
CA LYS A 446 -5.48 1.10 -44.33
C LYS A 446 -4.42 1.51 -43.31
N ASN A 447 -4.76 1.40 -42.03
CA ASN A 447 -3.85 1.71 -40.91
C ASN A 447 -2.85 0.58 -40.59
N GLU A 448 -3.01 -0.57 -41.23
CA GLU A 448 -2.19 -1.76 -41.02
C GLU A 448 -2.00 -2.52 -42.33
N ALA A 449 -0.78 -3.00 -42.57
CA ALA A 449 -0.41 -3.80 -43.72
C ALA A 449 -0.03 -5.22 -43.29
N THR A 450 -0.44 -6.19 -44.11
CA THR A 450 -0.10 -7.60 -43.95
C THR A 450 1.28 -7.93 -44.51
N GLN A 451 1.82 -9.09 -44.13
CA GLN A 451 3.11 -9.57 -44.67
C GLN A 451 3.08 -9.74 -46.19
N ALA A 452 1.94 -10.16 -46.75
CA ALA A 452 1.76 -10.29 -48.19
C ALA A 452 1.84 -8.94 -48.90
N GLN A 453 1.20 -7.91 -48.34
CA GLN A 453 1.28 -6.53 -48.87
C GLN A 453 2.69 -5.97 -48.80
N PHE A 454 3.37 -6.14 -47.66
CA PHE A 454 4.77 -5.73 -47.52
C PHE A 454 5.68 -6.44 -48.52
N ARG A 455 5.50 -7.75 -48.73
CA ARG A 455 6.26 -8.51 -49.74
C ARG A 455 6.01 -8.01 -51.16
N ALA A 456 4.75 -7.77 -51.53
CA ALA A 456 4.40 -7.22 -52.83
C ALA A 456 5.03 -5.83 -53.05
N PHE A 457 4.99 -4.98 -52.02
CA PHE A 457 5.64 -3.67 -52.02
C PHE A 457 7.16 -3.78 -52.25
N VAL A 458 7.86 -4.64 -51.52
CA VAL A 458 9.31 -4.81 -51.69
C VAL A 458 9.66 -5.31 -53.11
N LYS A 459 8.84 -6.19 -53.70
CA LYS A 459 9.04 -6.66 -55.09
C LYS A 459 8.83 -5.57 -56.13
N ALA A 460 7.97 -4.59 -55.84
CA ALA A 460 7.72 -3.45 -56.74
C ALA A 460 8.83 -2.38 -56.69
N LEU A 461 9.69 -2.39 -55.66
CA LEU A 461 10.81 -1.46 -55.55
C LEU A 461 11.95 -1.85 -56.51
N LYS A 462 12.44 -0.86 -57.27
CA LYS A 462 13.58 -1.05 -58.18
C LYS A 462 14.87 -1.39 -57.39
N ASP A 463 15.56 -2.42 -57.86
CA ASP A 463 16.87 -2.86 -57.34
C ASP A 463 16.88 -3.21 -55.85
N ALA A 464 15.76 -3.66 -55.29
CA ALA A 464 15.73 -4.20 -53.92
C ALA A 464 16.43 -5.57 -53.86
N SER A 465 16.28 -6.42 -54.89
CA SER A 465 16.89 -7.75 -55.01
C SER A 465 16.88 -8.58 -53.72
N LEU A 466 15.75 -8.55 -52.98
CA LEU A 466 15.56 -9.30 -51.75
C LEU A 466 14.76 -10.58 -51.98
N THR A 467 15.19 -11.67 -51.36
CA THR A 467 14.45 -12.93 -51.35
C THR A 467 13.24 -12.83 -50.41
N ASP A 468 12.20 -13.61 -50.69
CA ASP A 468 10.98 -13.67 -49.86
C ASP A 468 11.29 -13.98 -48.38
N GLU A 469 12.29 -14.82 -48.10
CA GLU A 469 12.77 -15.13 -46.74
C GLU A 469 13.32 -13.90 -46.01
N ARG A 470 14.16 -13.10 -46.70
CA ARG A 470 14.75 -11.87 -46.13
C ARG A 470 13.72 -10.79 -45.88
N VAL A 471 12.70 -10.69 -46.73
CA VAL A 471 11.57 -9.78 -46.52
C VAL A 471 10.75 -10.21 -45.31
N SER A 472 10.54 -11.51 -45.12
CA SER A 472 9.84 -12.04 -43.95
C SER A 472 10.56 -11.70 -42.63
N LEU A 473 11.90 -11.72 -42.59
CA LEU A 473 12.67 -11.31 -41.41
C LEU A 473 12.41 -9.86 -41.01
N VAL A 474 12.46 -8.93 -41.98
CA VAL A 474 12.19 -7.50 -41.73
C VAL A 474 10.75 -7.31 -41.26
N TYR A 475 9.79 -7.98 -41.89
CA TYR A 475 8.39 -7.90 -41.47
C TYR A 475 8.20 -8.42 -40.04
N ARG A 476 8.83 -9.55 -39.68
CA ARG A 476 8.74 -10.12 -38.33
C ARG A 476 9.26 -9.15 -37.28
N LEU A 477 10.39 -8.48 -37.55
CA LEU A 477 10.98 -7.52 -36.62
C LEU A 477 10.11 -6.26 -36.40
N PHE A 478 9.46 -5.75 -37.45
CA PHE A 478 8.76 -4.46 -37.39
C PHE A 478 7.22 -4.55 -37.43
N GLY A 479 6.66 -5.75 -37.66
CA GLY A 479 5.24 -5.96 -37.96
C GLY A 479 4.70 -7.33 -37.55
N ALA A 480 5.32 -8.02 -36.58
CA ALA A 480 4.87 -9.33 -36.07
C ALA A 480 3.37 -9.38 -35.71
N HIS A 481 2.80 -8.25 -35.24
CA HIS A 481 1.39 -8.11 -34.86
C HIS A 481 0.61 -7.20 -35.82
N GLY A 482 1.05 -7.13 -37.08
CA GLY A 482 0.53 -6.20 -38.08
C GLY A 482 1.46 -5.01 -38.27
N LEU A 483 1.84 -4.73 -39.52
CA LEU A 483 2.78 -3.66 -39.84
C LEU A 483 2.05 -2.31 -39.91
N LYS A 484 2.26 -1.48 -38.90
CA LYS A 484 1.69 -0.12 -38.79
C LYS A 484 2.72 0.94 -39.17
N ARG A 485 2.28 2.19 -39.35
CA ARG A 485 3.15 3.33 -39.71
C ARG A 485 4.45 3.40 -38.89
N PRO A 486 4.44 3.31 -37.54
CA PRO A 486 5.68 3.38 -36.76
C PRO A 486 6.66 2.26 -37.07
N GLY A 487 6.17 1.02 -37.20
CA GLY A 487 7.00 -0.14 -37.52
C GLY A 487 7.58 -0.05 -38.94
N PHE A 488 6.75 0.32 -39.91
CA PHE A 488 7.20 0.52 -41.30
C PHE A 488 8.25 1.63 -41.41
N ALA A 489 8.01 2.76 -40.74
CA ALA A 489 8.94 3.86 -40.73
C ALA A 489 10.25 3.49 -40.02
N SER A 490 10.18 2.68 -38.95
CA SER A 490 11.37 2.10 -38.32
C SER A 490 12.12 1.17 -39.29
N ALA A 491 11.43 0.38 -40.11
CA ALA A 491 12.07 -0.46 -41.12
C ALA A 491 12.80 0.37 -42.20
N LEU A 492 12.18 1.45 -42.70
CA LEU A 492 12.63 2.22 -43.86
C LEU A 492 13.49 3.45 -43.58
N GLN A 493 13.38 4.06 -42.40
CA GLN A 493 14.21 5.20 -42.04
C GLN A 493 15.43 4.75 -41.25
N GLU A 494 16.50 5.51 -41.38
CA GLU A 494 17.80 5.23 -40.78
C GLU A 494 18.25 6.44 -40.00
N PHE A 495 18.56 6.24 -38.73
CA PHE A 495 19.02 7.29 -37.84
C PHE A 495 20.40 6.93 -37.32
N CYS A 496 21.19 7.96 -37.02
CA CYS A 496 22.46 7.84 -36.34
C CYS A 496 22.52 8.83 -35.17
N THR A 497 23.23 8.46 -34.12
CA THR A 497 23.60 9.36 -33.03
C THR A 497 25.04 9.80 -33.20
N CYS A 498 25.28 11.09 -33.06
CA CYS A 498 26.61 11.67 -33.05
C CYS A 498 27.39 11.20 -31.81
N GLN A 499 28.55 10.57 -32.03
CA GLN A 499 29.46 10.06 -30.99
C GLN A 499 30.60 11.04 -30.69
N LYS A 500 30.88 11.96 -31.61
CA LYS A 500 31.86 13.05 -31.46
C LYS A 500 31.48 14.19 -32.38
N THR A 501 31.64 15.43 -31.91
CA THR A 501 31.27 16.62 -32.68
C THR A 501 31.91 16.62 -34.08
N VAL A 502 31.07 16.75 -35.10
CA VAL A 502 31.47 16.66 -36.52
C VAL A 502 30.73 17.72 -37.35
N SER A 503 31.39 18.27 -38.37
CA SER A 503 30.78 19.30 -39.22
C SER A 503 29.74 18.70 -40.17
N ILE A 504 28.59 19.37 -40.28
CA ILE A 504 27.64 19.22 -41.38
C ILE A 504 28.09 20.15 -42.50
N THR A 505 28.33 19.60 -43.70
CA THR A 505 28.80 20.38 -44.85
C THR A 505 27.79 20.40 -45.99
N ASP A 506 27.82 21.44 -46.81
CA ASP A 506 26.92 21.62 -47.95
C ASP A 506 27.16 20.62 -49.10
N LYS A 507 28.39 20.12 -49.25
CA LYS A 507 28.82 19.19 -50.32
C LYS A 507 29.49 17.94 -49.77
N LEU A 508 29.51 16.88 -50.60
CA LEU A 508 30.17 15.61 -50.32
C LEU A 508 31.69 15.77 -50.14
N GLU A 509 32.34 16.51 -51.06
CA GLU A 509 33.79 16.73 -51.03
C GLU A 509 34.19 17.69 -49.90
N THR A 510 34.91 17.18 -48.90
CA THR A 510 35.36 17.97 -47.75
C THR A 510 36.19 19.18 -48.16
N SER A 511 37.07 19.04 -49.16
CA SER A 511 37.98 20.10 -49.65
C SER A 511 37.28 21.26 -50.36
N ALA A 512 36.05 21.05 -50.87
CA ALA A 512 35.30 22.04 -51.64
C ALA A 512 34.00 22.49 -50.95
N SER A 513 33.84 22.14 -49.67
CA SER A 513 32.60 22.34 -48.89
C SER A 513 32.72 23.45 -47.85
N SER A 514 31.58 24.06 -47.52
CA SER A 514 31.43 24.98 -46.40
C SER A 514 30.78 24.26 -45.21
N THR A 515 31.15 24.64 -43.98
CA THR A 515 30.50 24.12 -42.77
C THR A 515 29.20 24.86 -42.55
N LEU A 516 28.08 24.15 -42.59
CA LEU A 516 26.74 24.67 -42.29
C LEU A 516 26.57 24.86 -40.78
N ARG A 517 26.88 23.80 -40.02
CA ARG A 517 26.92 23.79 -38.55
C ARG A 517 27.69 22.58 -38.05
N ARG A 518 27.85 22.44 -36.74
CA ARG A 518 28.40 21.23 -36.10
C ARG A 518 27.27 20.37 -35.55
N LEU A 519 27.32 19.08 -35.84
CA LEU A 519 26.48 18.07 -35.22
C LEU A 519 27.15 17.69 -33.88
N GLU A 520 26.48 17.98 -32.77
CA GLU A 520 27.07 17.82 -31.43
C GLU A 520 26.90 16.41 -30.86
N LEU A 521 27.72 16.06 -29.87
CA LEU A 521 27.64 14.76 -29.18
C LEU A 521 26.20 14.48 -28.69
N GLY A 522 25.67 13.31 -29.04
CA GLY A 522 24.32 12.88 -28.66
C GLY A 522 23.21 13.36 -29.60
N GLU A 523 23.48 14.28 -30.54
CA GLU A 523 22.47 14.71 -31.52
C GLU A 523 22.10 13.57 -32.48
N LEU A 524 20.82 13.51 -32.84
CA LEU A 524 20.28 12.55 -33.81
C LEU A 524 20.32 13.12 -35.23
N PHE A 525 20.66 12.25 -36.18
CA PHE A 525 20.79 12.56 -37.59
C PHE A 525 20.08 11.50 -38.43
N GLU A 526 19.07 11.90 -39.21
CA GLU A 526 18.37 11.03 -40.15
C GLU A 526 19.19 10.91 -41.44
N VAL A 527 19.55 9.70 -41.82
CA VAL A 527 20.31 9.41 -43.04
C VAL A 527 19.35 9.33 -44.23
N LEU A 528 19.52 10.25 -45.18
CA LEU A 528 18.74 10.34 -46.40
C LEU A 528 19.48 9.76 -47.61
N GLU A 529 20.82 9.80 -47.59
CA GLU A 529 21.69 9.32 -48.68
C GLU A 529 23.01 8.78 -48.14
N GLY A 530 23.63 7.87 -48.90
CA GLY A 530 24.90 7.24 -48.53
C GLY A 530 24.73 5.96 -47.68
N PRO A 531 25.83 5.38 -47.18
CA PRO A 531 27.19 5.93 -47.18
C PRO A 531 27.83 5.99 -48.58
N THR A 532 28.61 7.04 -48.83
CA THR A 532 29.37 7.27 -50.07
C THR A 532 30.76 7.81 -49.71
N GLU A 533 31.80 7.33 -50.40
CA GLU A 533 33.16 7.85 -50.21
C GLU A 533 33.33 9.22 -50.88
N ASP A 534 33.96 10.15 -50.17
CA ASP A 534 34.46 11.39 -50.78
C ASP A 534 35.82 11.15 -51.48
N GLY A 535 36.36 12.17 -52.15
CA GLY A 535 37.68 12.12 -52.80
C GLY A 535 38.86 11.81 -51.86
N THR A 536 38.65 11.81 -50.54
CA THR A 536 39.64 11.43 -49.52
C THR A 536 39.43 10.02 -48.97
N LYS A 537 38.50 9.25 -49.55
CA LYS A 537 38.08 7.91 -49.09
C LYS A 537 37.42 7.90 -47.71
N MET A 538 36.88 9.03 -47.26
CA MET A 538 36.07 9.07 -46.03
C MET A 538 34.63 8.72 -46.38
N GLU A 539 34.03 7.78 -45.65
CA GLU A 539 32.60 7.49 -45.77
C GLU A 539 31.77 8.64 -45.19
N ARG A 540 30.90 9.21 -46.02
CA ARG A 540 29.99 10.28 -45.65
C ARG A 540 28.54 9.91 -45.95
N VAL A 541 27.63 10.47 -45.17
CA VAL A 541 26.19 10.33 -45.36
C VAL A 541 25.56 11.71 -45.50
N ARG A 542 24.58 11.84 -46.38
CA ARG A 542 23.73 13.03 -46.46
C ARG A 542 22.50 12.80 -45.62
N GLY A 543 22.10 13.79 -44.85
CA GLY A 543 20.98 13.64 -43.95
C GLY A 543 20.50 14.94 -43.35
N ARG A 544 19.58 14.78 -42.39
CA ARG A 544 18.92 15.86 -41.67
C ARG A 544 19.23 15.76 -40.19
N ALA A 545 19.75 16.82 -39.58
CA ALA A 545 19.84 16.90 -38.13
C ALA A 545 18.44 17.07 -37.53
N LEU A 546 18.09 16.26 -36.53
CA LEU A 546 16.76 16.34 -35.92
C LEU A 546 16.63 17.58 -35.04
N ARG A 547 17.74 18.15 -34.55
CA ARG A 547 17.69 19.30 -33.63
C ARG A 547 17.06 20.55 -34.27
N ASP A 548 17.43 20.82 -35.52
CA ASP A 548 17.14 22.09 -36.20
C ASP A 548 16.83 21.93 -37.70
N GLY A 549 16.67 20.70 -38.17
CA GLY A 549 16.37 20.39 -39.57
C GLY A 549 17.53 20.62 -40.55
N ALA A 550 18.75 20.92 -40.09
CA ALA A 550 19.87 21.22 -40.99
C ALA A 550 20.20 20.03 -41.92
N LEU A 551 20.19 20.29 -43.23
CA LEU A 551 20.45 19.30 -44.29
C LEU A 551 21.88 19.42 -44.81
N GLY A 552 22.64 18.32 -44.80
CA GLY A 552 23.98 18.29 -45.36
C GLY A 552 24.70 16.96 -45.21
N TRP A 553 26.00 16.97 -45.48
CA TRP A 553 26.89 15.81 -45.45
C TRP A 553 27.68 15.74 -44.14
N VAL A 554 27.72 14.55 -43.54
CA VAL A 554 28.46 14.27 -42.29
C VAL A 554 29.35 13.05 -42.50
N SER A 555 30.59 13.13 -42.01
CA SER A 555 31.50 11.98 -42.03
C SER A 555 31.05 10.92 -41.02
N VAL A 556 30.93 9.67 -41.45
CA VAL A 556 30.58 8.53 -40.58
C VAL A 556 31.81 8.11 -39.77
N ARG A 557 32.96 8.00 -40.46
CA ARG A 557 34.26 7.62 -39.90
C ARG A 557 35.37 8.47 -40.51
N GLY A 558 36.28 8.97 -39.68
CA GLY A 558 37.46 9.71 -40.12
C GLY A 558 38.60 8.82 -40.63
N ASN A 559 39.55 9.43 -41.33
CA ASN A 559 40.75 8.79 -41.89
C ASN A 559 41.63 8.05 -40.85
N GLN A 560 41.62 8.45 -39.57
CA GLN A 560 42.31 7.79 -38.47
C GLN A 560 41.43 6.76 -37.72
N GLY A 561 40.31 6.35 -38.31
CA GLY A 561 39.42 5.33 -37.75
C GLY A 561 38.43 5.83 -36.68
N THR A 562 38.42 7.12 -36.36
CA THR A 562 37.46 7.71 -35.40
C THR A 562 36.03 7.65 -35.95
N SER A 563 35.11 6.99 -35.22
CA SER A 563 33.68 6.96 -35.55
C SER A 563 33.00 8.23 -35.03
N TYR A 564 32.33 8.97 -35.91
CA TYR A 564 31.56 10.16 -35.56
C TYR A 564 30.07 9.86 -35.45
N LEU A 565 29.57 8.89 -36.20
CA LEU A 565 28.18 8.45 -36.16
C LEU A 565 28.10 6.99 -35.70
N ARG A 566 27.03 6.66 -34.97
CA ARG A 566 26.65 5.29 -34.61
C ARG A 566 25.19 5.06 -35.00
N PRO A 567 24.81 3.88 -35.53
CA PRO A 567 23.42 3.56 -35.80
C PRO A 567 22.53 3.79 -34.58
N ALA A 568 21.36 4.37 -34.80
CA ALA A 568 20.34 4.63 -33.81
C ALA A 568 18.97 4.16 -34.32
N GLU A 569 18.09 3.87 -33.38
CA GLU A 569 16.68 3.61 -33.70
C GLU A 569 15.95 4.92 -34.00
N LYS A 570 14.79 4.80 -34.65
CA LYS A 570 13.92 5.94 -34.88
C LYS A 570 13.39 6.45 -33.53
N PRO A 571 13.55 7.72 -33.20
CA PRO A 571 13.09 8.26 -31.93
C PRO A 571 11.55 8.34 -31.89
N PHE A 572 10.94 7.58 -30.98
CA PHE A 572 9.55 7.73 -30.59
C PHE A 572 9.47 8.25 -29.16
N LEU A 573 8.54 9.17 -28.93
CA LEU A 573 8.19 9.69 -27.62
C LEU A 573 6.84 9.12 -27.21
N TRP A 574 6.58 9.05 -25.91
CA TRP A 574 5.24 8.76 -25.40
C TRP A 574 4.78 9.93 -24.55
N CYS A 575 3.50 10.25 -24.66
CA CYS A 575 2.88 11.36 -23.98
C CYS A 575 2.61 10.96 -22.52
N ALA A 576 3.39 11.48 -21.58
CA ALA A 576 3.23 11.16 -20.15
C ALA A 576 1.93 11.72 -19.57
N GLU A 577 1.53 12.90 -20.04
CA GLU A 577 0.31 13.59 -19.62
C GLU A 577 -0.28 14.32 -20.81
N ARG A 578 -1.60 14.54 -20.80
CA ARG A 578 -2.32 15.17 -21.90
C ARG A 578 -1.68 16.52 -22.27
N VAL A 579 -1.32 16.67 -23.54
CA VAL A 579 -0.67 17.88 -24.07
C VAL A 579 -1.29 18.29 -25.41
N ASP A 580 -1.32 19.59 -25.70
CA ASP A 580 -1.81 20.09 -26.98
C ASP A 580 -0.72 20.07 -28.05
N LEU A 581 -1.04 19.44 -29.19
CA LEU A 581 -0.24 19.49 -30.41
C LEU A 581 -0.60 20.77 -31.17
N THR A 582 0.39 21.62 -31.40
CA THR A 582 0.26 22.87 -32.17
C THR A 582 0.92 22.72 -33.53
N ASP A 583 0.47 23.50 -34.51
CA ASP A 583 0.98 23.44 -35.88
C ASP A 583 2.39 24.06 -36.00
N ARG A 584 2.73 25.00 -35.11
CA ARG A 584 3.99 25.76 -35.08
C ARG A 584 4.40 26.12 -33.65
N LEU A 585 5.69 26.32 -33.43
CA LEU A 585 6.26 26.71 -32.14
C LEU A 585 5.76 28.11 -31.70
N GLY A 586 4.92 28.23 -30.66
CA GLY A 586 4.40 29.54 -30.19
C GLY A 586 2.97 29.52 -29.65
N LYS A 587 2.35 30.71 -29.47
CA LYS A 587 0.90 30.84 -29.24
C LYS A 587 0.19 30.70 -30.60
N ASN A 588 -0.19 29.48 -30.96
CA ASN A 588 -0.84 29.15 -32.22
C ASN A 588 -2.05 28.23 -32.00
N ASP A 589 -2.81 27.98 -33.07
CA ASP A 589 -3.98 27.11 -33.06
C ASP A 589 -3.60 25.66 -32.68
N VAL A 590 -4.38 25.09 -31.75
CA VAL A 590 -4.23 23.69 -31.33
C VAL A 590 -4.76 22.80 -32.46
N VAL A 591 -3.88 21.98 -33.04
CA VAL A 591 -4.25 20.96 -34.04
C VAL A 591 -5.15 19.91 -33.38
N ARG A 592 -4.70 19.38 -32.25
CA ARG A 592 -5.49 18.53 -31.34
C ARG A 592 -4.77 18.29 -30.01
N SER A 593 -5.49 17.82 -29.01
CA SER A 593 -4.86 17.25 -27.81
C SER A 593 -4.37 15.82 -28.06
N ILE A 594 -3.22 15.50 -27.46
CA ILE A 594 -2.59 14.18 -27.40
C ILE A 594 -2.92 13.57 -26.03
N ALA A 595 -3.34 12.31 -26.00
CA ALA A 595 -3.72 11.63 -24.77
C ALA A 595 -2.50 11.03 -24.03
N CYS A 596 -2.62 10.84 -22.71
CA CYS A 596 -1.64 10.07 -21.94
C CYS A 596 -1.47 8.66 -22.54
N GLY A 597 -0.22 8.23 -22.69
CA GLY A 597 0.17 6.95 -23.30
C GLY A 597 0.23 6.97 -24.83
N GLU A 598 -0.16 8.06 -25.49
CA GLU A 598 -0.08 8.16 -26.95
C GLU A 598 1.38 8.28 -27.43
N VAL A 599 1.73 7.55 -28.50
CA VAL A 599 3.08 7.49 -29.05
C VAL A 599 3.22 8.51 -30.20
N LEU A 600 4.27 9.31 -30.14
CA LEU A 600 4.59 10.38 -31.08
C LEU A 600 5.93 10.07 -31.78
N GLU A 601 5.99 10.37 -33.06
CA GLU A 601 7.23 10.38 -33.81
C GLU A 601 7.94 11.72 -33.60
N LEU A 602 9.23 11.69 -33.23
CA LEU A 602 10.04 12.91 -33.16
C LEU A 602 10.49 13.30 -34.57
N LEU A 603 9.91 14.38 -35.10
CA LEU A 603 10.26 14.95 -36.41
C LEU A 603 11.41 15.95 -36.30
N GLU A 604 11.38 16.81 -35.28
CA GLU A 604 12.37 17.86 -35.02
C GLU A 604 12.40 18.21 -33.51
N GLY A 605 13.56 18.63 -33.01
CA GLY A 605 13.80 19.07 -31.64
C GLY A 605 14.97 18.35 -30.93
N PRO A 606 15.31 18.75 -29.69
CA PRO A 606 14.64 19.79 -28.90
C PRO A 606 14.99 21.21 -29.37
N SER A 607 13.99 22.10 -29.34
CA SER A 607 14.16 23.54 -29.52
C SER A 607 14.00 24.23 -28.17
N GLU A 608 15.05 24.91 -27.71
CA GLU A 608 15.04 25.67 -26.46
C GLU A 608 14.51 27.09 -26.71
N LYS A 609 13.44 27.47 -26.02
CA LYS A 609 12.97 28.87 -26.01
C LYS A 609 13.78 29.65 -24.98
N SER A 610 14.66 30.54 -25.45
CA SER A 610 15.19 31.62 -24.61
C SER A 610 14.11 32.69 -24.46
N GLY A 611 13.48 32.77 -23.29
CA GLY A 611 12.65 33.92 -22.92
C GLY A 611 13.50 35.04 -22.36
N GLU A 612 13.01 36.29 -22.43
CA GLU A 612 13.60 37.35 -21.60
C GLU A 612 13.24 37.08 -20.12
N PRO A 613 14.15 37.38 -19.17
CA PRO A 613 13.83 37.18 -17.76
C PRO A 613 12.70 38.12 -17.34
N GLU A 614 11.69 37.56 -16.67
CA GLU A 614 10.63 38.32 -16.02
C GLU A 614 11.24 39.22 -14.95
N ILE A 615 10.94 40.53 -15.01
CA ILE A 615 11.39 41.50 -14.02
C ILE A 615 10.23 41.80 -13.07
N LEU A 616 10.38 41.38 -11.82
CA LEU A 616 9.50 41.75 -10.73
C LEU A 616 10.13 42.85 -9.89
N LEU A 617 9.33 43.83 -9.51
CA LEU A 617 9.70 44.91 -8.60
C LEU A 617 8.89 44.79 -7.31
N HIS A 618 9.52 45.06 -6.18
CA HIS A 618 8.80 45.17 -4.90
C HIS A 618 8.45 46.63 -4.63
N GLY A 619 7.15 46.93 -4.58
CA GLY A 619 6.63 48.29 -4.44
C GLY A 619 5.68 48.46 -3.28
N LYS A 620 5.35 49.73 -3.01
CA LYS A 620 4.28 50.14 -2.10
C LYS A 620 3.28 50.97 -2.89
N ALA A 621 2.02 50.57 -2.90
CA ALA A 621 0.95 51.32 -3.51
C ALA A 621 0.69 52.62 -2.73
N ASN A 622 0.51 53.73 -3.45
CA ASN A 622 0.39 55.05 -2.82
C ASN A 622 -1.02 55.31 -2.25
N ASN A 623 -2.04 54.68 -2.81
CA ASN A 623 -3.45 54.89 -2.44
C ASN A 623 -3.82 54.26 -1.10
N ASP A 624 -3.32 53.06 -0.80
CA ASP A 624 -3.69 52.28 0.39
C ASP A 624 -2.48 51.84 1.23
N GLY A 625 -1.26 52.10 0.74
CA GLY A 625 -0.02 51.72 1.40
C GLY A 625 0.32 50.23 1.34
N ALA A 626 -0.42 49.42 0.58
CA ALA A 626 -0.16 47.99 0.40
C ALA A 626 1.22 47.76 -0.22
N LYS A 627 1.94 46.74 0.25
CA LYS A 627 3.28 46.37 -0.25
C LYS A 627 3.21 45.02 -0.94
N GLY A 628 3.87 44.88 -2.08
CA GLY A 628 3.89 43.63 -2.82
C GLY A 628 4.83 43.65 -4.02
N TRP A 629 4.99 42.48 -4.63
CA TRP A 629 5.70 42.34 -5.89
C TRP A 629 4.75 42.60 -7.07
N PHE A 630 5.22 43.29 -8.09
CA PHE A 630 4.50 43.51 -9.34
C PHE A 630 5.44 43.34 -10.53
N VAL A 631 4.87 42.95 -11.67
CA VAL A 631 5.62 42.72 -12.90
C VAL A 631 5.92 44.07 -13.56
N GLN A 632 7.20 44.36 -13.80
CA GLN A 632 7.63 45.45 -14.67
C GLN A 632 7.69 44.99 -16.12
N ARG A 633 8.24 43.81 -16.36
CA ARG A 633 8.33 43.19 -17.68
C ARG A 633 8.03 41.70 -17.59
N ALA A 634 7.03 41.24 -18.33
CA ALA A 634 6.64 39.84 -18.42
C ALA A 634 7.62 39.02 -19.28
N ALA A 635 7.57 37.69 -19.17
CA ALA A 635 8.46 36.77 -19.90
C ALA A 635 8.28 36.81 -21.44
N ASP A 636 7.16 37.36 -21.93
CA ASP A 636 6.90 37.60 -23.35
C ASP A 636 7.40 38.98 -23.83
N GLY A 637 8.09 39.73 -22.97
CA GLY A 637 8.63 41.06 -23.26
C GLY A 637 7.66 42.21 -22.99
N THR A 638 6.41 41.94 -22.61
CA THR A 638 5.41 42.99 -22.34
C THR A 638 5.82 43.86 -21.14
N LEU A 639 5.88 45.18 -21.34
CA LEU A 639 6.16 46.13 -20.26
C LEU A 639 4.86 46.49 -19.51
N CYS A 640 4.75 46.05 -18.27
CA CYS A 640 3.56 46.22 -17.42
C CYS A 640 3.65 47.43 -16.48
N ALA A 641 4.85 47.98 -16.25
CA ALA A 641 5.06 49.19 -15.47
C ALA A 641 6.28 49.99 -15.97
N SER A 642 6.19 51.33 -15.92
CA SER A 642 7.30 52.23 -16.25
C SER A 642 7.33 53.46 -15.34
N PRO A 643 8.49 54.11 -15.12
CA PRO A 643 8.55 55.36 -14.37
C PRO A 643 7.73 56.47 -15.04
N SER A 644 6.87 57.14 -14.28
CA SER A 644 6.14 58.30 -14.78
C SER A 644 7.06 59.51 -14.93
N LYS A 645 6.87 60.29 -16.00
CA LYS A 645 7.52 61.58 -16.23
C LYS A 645 6.74 62.79 -15.69
N ARG A 646 5.52 62.56 -15.15
CA ARG A 646 4.58 63.62 -14.75
C ARG A 646 4.46 63.83 -13.23
N PHE A 647 4.86 62.84 -12.43
CA PHE A 647 4.81 62.93 -10.98
C PHE A 647 6.16 63.35 -10.41
N TYR A 648 6.15 64.37 -9.56
CA TYR A 648 7.31 64.89 -8.85
C TYR A 648 7.12 64.70 -7.35
N VAL A 649 8.19 64.37 -6.63
CA VAL A 649 8.17 64.31 -5.16
C VAL A 649 8.75 65.60 -4.62
N CYS A 650 7.99 66.28 -3.77
CA CYS A 650 8.42 67.50 -3.09
C CYS A 650 9.62 67.19 -2.16
N GLN A 651 10.80 67.76 -2.44
CA GLN A 651 12.04 67.46 -1.70
C GLN A 651 12.23 68.33 -0.44
N SER A 652 11.50 69.44 -0.35
CA SER A 652 11.55 70.42 0.74
C SER A 652 10.23 71.18 0.79
N ILE A 653 9.84 71.67 1.96
CA ILE A 653 8.56 72.39 2.11
C ILE A 653 8.51 73.59 1.15
N ILE A 654 7.52 73.60 0.26
CA ILE A 654 7.26 74.70 -0.68
C ILE A 654 5.87 75.28 -0.47
N ALA A 655 5.68 76.55 -0.84
CA ALA A 655 4.36 77.16 -0.90
C ALA A 655 3.73 76.86 -2.27
N MET A 656 2.52 76.30 -2.26
CA MET A 656 1.67 76.21 -3.45
C MET A 656 0.88 77.51 -3.55
N THR A 657 0.93 78.15 -4.71
CA THR A 657 0.31 79.45 -4.94
C THR A 657 -0.86 79.32 -5.91
N ASP A 658 -1.83 80.22 -5.83
CA ASP A 658 -2.98 80.27 -6.74
C ASP A 658 -2.65 80.94 -8.09
N ASN A 659 -1.46 81.55 -8.20
CA ASN A 659 -0.98 82.24 -9.39
C ASN A 659 0.54 82.01 -9.54
N PHE A 660 1.01 82.07 -10.79
CA PHE A 660 2.42 81.92 -11.15
C PHE A 660 3.27 83.14 -10.72
N ASP A 661 2.72 84.35 -10.79
CA ASP A 661 3.43 85.56 -10.37
C ASP A 661 3.51 85.65 -8.84
N ILE A 662 4.71 85.46 -8.30
CA ILE A 662 5.00 85.46 -6.87
C ILE A 662 4.62 86.80 -6.20
N GLY A 663 4.72 87.92 -6.93
CA GLY A 663 4.37 89.25 -6.40
C GLY A 663 2.86 89.49 -6.26
N ALA A 664 2.04 88.72 -7.00
CA ALA A 664 0.59 88.90 -7.09
C ALA A 664 -0.21 87.65 -6.68
N CYS A 665 0.43 86.65 -6.06
CA CYS A 665 -0.20 85.40 -5.65
C CYS A 665 -0.58 85.35 -4.16
N LYS A 666 -1.48 84.43 -3.83
CA LYS A 666 -1.73 83.96 -2.48
C LYS A 666 -1.26 82.52 -2.34
N VAL A 667 -0.64 82.21 -1.20
CA VAL A 667 -0.31 80.82 -0.85
C VAL A 667 -1.60 80.08 -0.53
N THR A 668 -1.95 79.09 -1.36
CA THR A 668 -3.12 78.22 -1.15
C THR A 668 -2.87 77.23 -0.03
N ARG A 669 -1.69 76.59 -0.02
CA ARG A 669 -1.20 75.76 1.09
C ARG A 669 0.31 75.54 1.00
N LYS A 670 0.89 74.95 2.04
CA LYS A 670 2.25 74.39 1.99
C LYS A 670 2.19 72.93 1.56
N VAL A 671 3.13 72.54 0.70
CA VAL A 671 3.33 71.15 0.28
C VAL A 671 4.51 70.62 1.07
N GLU A 672 4.28 69.58 1.87
CA GLU A 672 5.29 69.00 2.76
C GLU A 672 6.31 68.16 1.98
N LYS A 673 7.49 67.98 2.58
CA LYS A 673 8.53 67.08 2.03
C LYS A 673 7.97 65.65 1.95
N GLY A 674 8.02 65.06 0.76
CA GLY A 674 7.54 63.71 0.47
C GLY A 674 6.14 63.66 -0.16
N GLU A 675 5.41 64.77 -0.23
CA GLU A 675 4.15 64.81 -1.00
C GLU A 675 4.43 64.69 -2.51
N ILE A 676 3.56 63.98 -3.22
CA ILE A 676 3.64 63.78 -4.68
C ILE A 676 2.77 64.83 -5.36
N LEU A 677 3.35 65.55 -6.31
CA LEU A 677 2.69 66.52 -7.16
C LEU A 677 2.61 65.98 -8.59
N GLU A 678 1.43 66.06 -9.19
CA GLU A 678 1.28 65.87 -10.62
C GLU A 678 1.45 67.20 -11.33
N ALA A 679 2.35 67.27 -12.32
CA ALA A 679 2.38 68.40 -13.23
C ALA A 679 1.18 68.30 -14.17
N LEU A 680 0.21 69.20 -13.98
CA LEU A 680 -0.90 69.40 -14.91
C LEU A 680 -0.44 70.35 -16.03
N ASP A 681 -0.82 70.04 -17.27
CA ASP A 681 -0.45 70.81 -18.47
C ASP A 681 -1.12 72.19 -18.51
#